data_AF-A0A4Y6RAN8-F1
#
_entry.id   AF-A0A4Y6RAN8-F1
#
_cell.length_a   1.000
_cell.length_b   1.000
_cell.length_c   1.000
_cell.angle_alpha   90.00
_cell.angle_beta   90.00
_cell.angle_gamma   90.00
#
_symmetry.space_group_name_H-M   'P 1'
#
loop_
_entity.id
_entity.type
_entity.pdbx_description
1 polymer ?
#
loop_
_entity_poly.entity_id
_entity_poly.type
_entity_poly.pdbx_seq_one_letter_code
_entity_poly.pdbx_strand_id
1 'polypeptide(L)'
;MDWQFWIDRGGTFTDIVARRPDGSLATYKLLSENPGQYRDAALAGMRRLMGIAAGAPLPVDQVGAIKMGTTVATNALLERKGEPTVLAITRGFRDALRIAYQNRPQLFARQIILPELLYGEVIDIDERMGAHGEVVTPLDESAARTALAQAHARGVRAIAIVLMHGYRYHAHEARVAQLAREAGFTQVSVSHEVSPMMKLVARGDTTVVDAYLSPILRRYVDQLAMELPGVHLQFMQSNGGLTDARAFQGKDSILSGPAGGIVGMVRASALAGFDKVIGFDMGGTSTDVSHYAGEFERVFETQIAGVRMRAPMMSIHTVAAGGGSILHFDGARYKVGPDSAGANPGPASYRRGGPLAVTDCNVMLGKLQPAFFPRVFGPDADEALDAATVRAQFEALARTVDSTPEQVAEGYVAIAVGNMANAIKQISVQRGHDVTEYTLTSFGGAGGQHACLVADALGMRTVFIHSLAGVMSAYGMGLADQSAMREQAVEAALGADLAADFVQLGELARGDLLRQGVELDRIALVQRVHLRYEGTDTALVVLFDTLTGMQAQFEAAYKKRFSFLMPARALIVEAISVEAIGASDAPAVATPAHAPRAGALAPLATVAMYCAGAWRDSGLYGADSLRPGDAIDGPAIVSDANATTVIEPGWRADVTAHGHLILRRVVALPERRAIGTDADPVMLEIFNNLFMSIAEQMGLRLQNTAHSVNIKERLDFSCAIFDAQGQLIANAPHMPVHLGSMGESIRTVMTRNAGAMRPGDVFMLNDPYHGGTHLPDVTVISPVFDAAGVAILFYVGSRGHHADIGGTTPGSMPPDSTRIEEEGVLIDNFKLVDGATGVMREDATLALLAGASWPARKPQQNLADLRAQVAANQKGAEELHKMVAHFGLPVVQAYMGHVQDNAEEAVRRVITTLKDGSYALALDNGAQIQVAIRVDVAARSATIDFTGTSAQLPNNFNAPSAVCMAAVLYVFRTLVDDDIPLNAGCLKPLSVIIPPGSMLNPQYPASVVSGNVETSTCITNALYGALGAMAASQGTMNNFTFGSEKYQYYETISGGSGAGPGFDGTDVVQTNMTNSRLTDPEILEWRFPVRLDSYSIRAGSGGAGRWHGGNGGVRRVRFLAPMTAAILSNNRIHPPFGMDGGAPGALGRNYVERADGTVEHLAHIGKTEMQAGDLFVIETPGGGGYGKTE
;
A
#
# COMPACT_ATOMS: atom_id res chain seq x y z
N MET A 1 23.99 -21.17 -34.57
CA MET A 1 23.34 -20.97 -33.27
C MET A 1 21.93 -21.50 -33.39
N ASP A 2 21.34 -22.00 -32.33
CA ASP A 2 19.96 -22.49 -32.35
C ASP A 2 18.97 -21.31 -32.21
N TRP A 3 17.68 -21.56 -32.44
CA TRP A 3 16.64 -20.58 -32.18
C TRP A 3 16.55 -20.25 -30.69
N GLN A 4 16.31 -18.99 -30.37
CA GLN A 4 15.86 -18.59 -29.02
C GLN A 4 14.51 -17.88 -29.12
N PHE A 5 13.61 -18.16 -28.19
CA PHE A 5 12.30 -17.50 -28.12
C PHE A 5 12.16 -16.76 -26.80
N TRP A 6 11.78 -15.49 -26.87
CA TRP A 6 11.49 -14.67 -25.71
C TRP A 6 10.02 -14.29 -25.76
N ILE A 7 9.27 -14.60 -24.70
CA ILE A 7 7.81 -14.66 -24.76
C ILE A 7 7.21 -13.95 -23.54
N ASP A 8 6.39 -12.95 -23.79
CA ASP A 8 5.52 -12.38 -22.75
C ASP A 8 4.08 -12.80 -23.01
N ARG A 9 3.54 -13.64 -22.13
CA ARG A 9 2.11 -14.00 -22.17
C ARG A 9 1.34 -13.08 -21.24
N GLY A 10 0.88 -11.97 -21.80
CA GLY A 10 -0.01 -11.01 -21.14
C GLY A 10 -1.49 -11.43 -21.16
N GLY A 11 -2.36 -10.58 -20.63
CA GLY A 11 -3.81 -10.84 -20.57
C GLY A 11 -4.52 -10.77 -21.93
N THR A 12 -4.15 -9.83 -22.80
CA THR A 12 -4.80 -9.64 -24.12
C THR A 12 -4.03 -10.33 -25.24
N PHE A 13 -2.72 -10.10 -25.31
CA PHE A 13 -1.85 -10.64 -26.35
C PHE A 13 -0.67 -11.40 -25.76
N THR A 14 -0.20 -12.39 -26.51
CA THR A 14 1.09 -13.07 -26.31
C THR A 14 2.07 -12.53 -27.33
N ASP A 15 3.14 -11.94 -26.81
CA ASP A 15 4.19 -11.27 -27.56
C ASP A 15 5.41 -12.18 -27.63
N ILE A 16 5.92 -12.40 -28.85
CA ILE A 16 7.04 -13.30 -29.10
C ILE A 16 8.13 -12.54 -29.84
N VAL A 17 9.35 -12.58 -29.31
CA VAL A 17 10.57 -12.18 -29.99
C VAL A 17 11.40 -13.44 -30.21
N ALA A 18 11.62 -13.83 -31.46
CA ALA A 18 12.47 -14.95 -31.81
C ALA A 18 13.80 -14.45 -32.35
N ARG A 19 14.90 -14.99 -31.81
CA ARG A 19 16.22 -14.87 -32.38
C ARG A 19 16.48 -16.06 -33.29
N ARG A 20 16.68 -15.76 -34.57
CA ARG A 20 17.01 -16.77 -35.59
C ARG A 20 18.45 -17.28 -35.41
N PRO A 21 18.77 -18.45 -35.98
CA PRO A 21 20.14 -18.98 -36.02
C PRO A 21 21.22 -18.04 -36.56
N ASP A 22 20.84 -17.10 -37.43
CA ASP A 22 21.71 -16.07 -38.02
C ASP A 22 21.89 -14.82 -37.13
N GLY A 23 21.21 -14.78 -35.98
CA GLY A 23 21.26 -13.68 -35.02
C GLY A 23 20.22 -12.58 -35.25
N SER A 24 19.44 -12.61 -36.34
CA SER A 24 18.36 -11.65 -36.60
C SER A 24 17.17 -11.87 -35.66
N LEU A 25 16.45 -10.78 -35.35
CA LEU A 25 15.22 -10.84 -34.56
C LEU A 25 14.00 -10.89 -35.48
N ALA A 26 12.99 -11.63 -35.04
CA ALA A 26 11.66 -11.69 -35.62
C ALA A 26 10.63 -11.51 -34.51
N THR A 27 9.52 -10.84 -34.80
CA THR A 27 8.44 -10.65 -33.84
C THR A 27 7.16 -11.30 -34.32
N TYR A 28 6.32 -11.72 -33.39
CA TYR A 28 5.00 -12.22 -33.69
C TYR A 28 4.06 -11.97 -32.50
N LYS A 29 2.81 -11.63 -32.81
CA LYS A 29 1.79 -11.27 -31.80
C LYS A 29 0.51 -12.06 -32.05
N LEU A 30 -0.01 -12.71 -31.02
CA LEU A 30 -1.24 -13.49 -31.05
C LEU A 30 -2.15 -13.06 -29.90
N LEU A 31 -3.47 -13.27 -30.02
CA LEU A 31 -4.36 -13.15 -28.87
C LEU A 31 -3.97 -14.21 -27.82
N SER A 32 -3.86 -13.83 -26.55
CA SER A 32 -3.46 -14.76 -25.49
C SER A 32 -4.43 -15.94 -25.33
N GLU A 33 -5.72 -15.69 -25.61
CA GLU A 33 -6.77 -16.71 -25.58
C GLU A 33 -7.57 -16.71 -26.88
N ASN A 34 -7.42 -17.78 -27.66
CA ASN A 34 -8.23 -18.02 -28.85
C ASN A 34 -8.45 -19.53 -29.07
N PRO A 35 -9.28 -20.19 -28.26
CA PRO A 35 -9.42 -21.64 -28.24
C PRO A 35 -9.92 -22.24 -29.56
N GLY A 36 -10.57 -21.43 -30.41
CA GLY A 36 -10.98 -21.84 -31.76
C GLY A 36 -9.82 -21.96 -32.76
N GLN A 37 -8.66 -21.36 -32.47
CA GLN A 37 -7.51 -21.30 -33.38
C GLN A 37 -6.28 -22.06 -32.87
N TYR A 38 -6.01 -22.02 -31.56
CA TYR A 38 -4.88 -22.72 -30.95
C TYR A 38 -5.11 -22.99 -29.47
N ARG A 39 -4.47 -24.05 -28.95
CA ARG A 39 -4.51 -24.40 -27.53
C ARG A 39 -3.60 -23.51 -26.67
N ASP A 40 -2.45 -23.12 -27.21
CA ASP A 40 -1.48 -22.26 -26.54
C ASP A 40 -0.85 -21.29 -27.55
N ALA A 41 -0.85 -19.99 -27.22
CA ALA A 41 -0.39 -18.93 -28.12
C ALA A 41 1.13 -18.95 -28.32
N ALA A 42 1.91 -19.25 -27.27
CA ALA A 42 3.37 -19.28 -27.32
C ALA A 42 3.85 -20.36 -28.31
N LEU A 43 3.35 -21.60 -28.16
CA LEU A 43 3.68 -22.71 -29.07
C LEU A 43 3.18 -22.46 -30.50
N ALA A 44 2.00 -21.85 -30.67
CA ALA A 44 1.47 -21.51 -32.00
C ALA A 44 2.36 -20.49 -32.71
N GLY A 45 2.82 -19.45 -32.00
CA GLY A 45 3.71 -18.44 -32.56
C GLY A 45 5.10 -18.97 -32.90
N MET A 46 5.66 -19.86 -32.07
CA MET A 46 6.91 -20.57 -32.40
C MET A 46 6.77 -21.35 -33.72
N ARG A 47 5.70 -22.14 -33.87
CA ARG A 47 5.45 -22.90 -35.12
C ARG A 47 5.39 -21.97 -36.33
N ARG A 48 4.66 -20.85 -36.22
CA ARG A 48 4.54 -19.86 -37.32
C ARG A 48 5.89 -19.24 -37.69
N LEU A 49 6.69 -18.84 -36.70
CA LEU A 49 8.01 -18.23 -36.92
C LEU A 49 9.03 -19.20 -37.53
N MET A 50 8.89 -20.50 -37.25
CA MET A 50 9.72 -21.56 -37.82
C MET A 50 9.18 -22.13 -39.14
N GLY A 51 8.01 -21.67 -39.61
CA GLY A 51 7.37 -22.19 -40.83
C GLY A 51 6.80 -23.62 -40.69
N ILE A 52 6.43 -24.02 -39.48
CA ILE A 52 5.90 -25.35 -39.14
C ILE A 52 4.38 -25.34 -39.23
N ALA A 53 3.79 -26.41 -39.79
CA ALA A 53 2.35 -26.56 -39.91
C ALA A 53 1.64 -26.56 -38.54
N ALA A 54 0.41 -26.06 -38.49
CA ALA A 54 -0.39 -26.06 -37.27
C ALA A 54 -0.58 -27.49 -36.74
N GLY A 55 -0.32 -27.70 -35.44
CA GLY A 55 -0.42 -29.00 -34.78
C GLY A 55 0.75 -29.97 -35.01
N ALA A 56 1.71 -29.67 -35.88
CA ALA A 56 2.92 -30.48 -36.03
C ALA A 56 3.87 -30.29 -34.82
N PRO A 57 4.68 -31.30 -34.46
CA PRO A 57 5.66 -31.18 -33.37
C PRO A 57 6.74 -30.15 -33.70
N LEU A 58 7.22 -29.42 -32.68
CA LEU A 58 8.33 -28.48 -32.80
C LEU A 58 9.67 -29.26 -32.83
N PRO A 59 10.64 -28.89 -33.70
CA PRO A 59 11.97 -29.50 -33.73
C PRO A 59 12.79 -28.96 -32.57
N VAL A 60 12.64 -29.58 -31.40
CA VAL A 60 13.26 -29.16 -30.12
C VAL A 60 14.79 -29.10 -30.18
N ASP A 61 15.41 -29.91 -31.04
CA ASP A 61 16.85 -29.92 -31.30
C ASP A 61 17.37 -28.64 -31.95
N GLN A 62 16.49 -27.82 -32.52
CA GLN A 62 16.81 -26.52 -33.11
C GLN A 62 16.48 -25.34 -32.20
N VAL A 63 16.01 -25.59 -30.97
CA VAL A 63 15.62 -24.56 -30.01
C VAL A 63 16.57 -24.59 -28.82
N GLY A 64 17.45 -23.58 -28.72
CA GLY A 64 18.44 -23.50 -27.66
C GLY A 64 17.87 -23.07 -26.31
N ALA A 65 16.93 -22.10 -26.31
CA ALA A 65 16.31 -21.61 -25.07
C ALA A 65 14.97 -20.93 -25.32
N ILE A 66 14.11 -20.96 -24.29
CA ILE A 66 12.89 -20.15 -24.19
C ILE A 66 12.94 -19.36 -22.89
N LYS A 67 12.81 -18.04 -22.99
CA LYS A 67 12.74 -17.12 -21.85
C LYS A 67 11.33 -16.53 -21.80
N MET A 68 10.61 -16.72 -20.70
CA MET A 68 9.18 -16.42 -20.65
C MET A 68 8.76 -15.63 -19.41
N GLY A 69 7.88 -14.66 -19.57
CA GLY A 69 7.10 -14.07 -18.48
C GLY A 69 5.63 -14.39 -18.67
N THR A 70 4.88 -14.36 -17.55
CA THR A 70 3.47 -14.70 -17.59
C THR A 70 2.67 -13.94 -16.55
N THR A 71 1.48 -13.48 -16.95
CA THR A 71 0.50 -12.91 -16.01
C THR A 71 -0.42 -13.94 -15.38
N VAL A 72 -0.23 -15.25 -15.64
CA VAL A 72 -1.12 -16.33 -15.15
C VAL A 72 -1.29 -16.30 -13.63
N ALA A 73 -0.19 -16.16 -12.87
CA ALA A 73 -0.27 -16.10 -11.42
C ALA A 73 -0.89 -14.80 -10.91
N THR A 74 -0.53 -13.65 -11.51
CA THR A 74 -1.14 -12.36 -11.18
C THR A 74 -2.65 -12.41 -11.41
N ASN A 75 -3.10 -12.88 -12.57
CA ASN A 75 -4.52 -13.02 -12.89
C ASN A 75 -5.22 -14.02 -11.94
N ALA A 76 -4.59 -15.17 -11.64
CA ALA A 76 -5.15 -16.12 -10.68
C ALA A 76 -5.31 -15.52 -9.28
N LEU A 77 -4.39 -14.65 -8.85
CA LEU A 77 -4.47 -13.94 -7.57
C LEU A 77 -5.59 -12.88 -7.59
N LEU A 78 -5.67 -12.08 -8.66
CA LEU A 78 -6.67 -11.03 -8.85
C LEU A 78 -8.09 -11.61 -8.95
N GLU A 79 -8.26 -12.70 -9.71
CA GLU A 79 -9.54 -13.36 -9.97
C GLU A 79 -9.91 -14.41 -8.91
N ARG A 80 -9.05 -14.64 -7.90
CA ARG A 80 -9.23 -15.66 -6.86
C ARG A 80 -9.41 -17.08 -7.41
N LYS A 81 -8.65 -17.41 -8.45
CA LYS A 81 -8.66 -18.71 -9.14
C LYS A 81 -7.41 -19.55 -8.86
N GLY A 82 -6.87 -19.47 -7.64
CA GLY A 82 -5.77 -20.31 -7.15
C GLY A 82 -6.14 -21.76 -6.86
N GLU A 83 -5.16 -22.53 -6.41
CA GLU A 83 -5.39 -23.88 -5.90
C GLU A 83 -6.03 -23.83 -4.49
N PRO A 84 -7.08 -24.63 -4.21
CA PRO A 84 -7.62 -24.76 -2.86
C PRO A 84 -6.52 -25.12 -1.87
N THR A 85 -6.32 -24.26 -0.87
CA THR A 85 -5.17 -24.33 0.05
C THR A 85 -5.64 -24.44 1.50
N VAL A 86 -4.96 -25.29 2.28
CA VAL A 86 -5.09 -25.38 3.74
C VAL A 86 -3.90 -24.70 4.42
N LEU A 87 -4.16 -23.98 5.53
CA LEU A 87 -3.14 -23.41 6.39
C LEU A 87 -2.91 -24.35 7.60
N ALA A 88 -1.70 -24.87 7.77
CA ALA A 88 -1.28 -25.51 9.02
C ALA A 88 -0.48 -24.51 9.86
N ILE A 89 -0.96 -24.22 11.07
CA ILE A 89 -0.42 -23.17 11.93
C ILE A 89 -0.43 -23.62 13.39
N THR A 90 0.51 -23.08 14.18
CA THR A 90 0.59 -23.34 15.62
C THR A 90 -0.78 -23.15 16.28
N ARG A 91 -1.19 -24.10 17.14
CA ARG A 91 -2.47 -24.04 17.85
C ARG A 91 -2.65 -22.71 18.57
N GLY A 92 -3.84 -22.15 18.45
CA GLY A 92 -4.19 -20.85 19.06
C GLY A 92 -3.94 -19.64 18.16
N PHE A 93 -3.40 -19.86 16.96
CA PHE A 93 -3.12 -18.83 15.95
C PHE A 93 -3.91 -19.03 14.66
N ARG A 94 -4.98 -19.85 14.68
CA ARG A 94 -5.77 -20.15 13.50
C ARG A 94 -6.34 -18.92 12.78
N ASP A 95 -6.69 -17.89 13.55
CA ASP A 95 -7.26 -16.64 13.04
C ASP A 95 -6.18 -15.58 12.77
N ALA A 96 -4.89 -15.89 12.96
CA ALA A 96 -3.81 -14.89 12.91
C ALA A 96 -3.74 -14.15 11.57
N LEU A 97 -3.96 -14.81 10.44
CA LEU A 97 -3.95 -14.15 9.12
C LEU A 97 -5.27 -13.43 8.81
N ARG A 98 -6.39 -13.86 9.41
CA ARG A 98 -7.70 -13.19 9.29
C ARG A 98 -7.73 -11.88 10.09
N ILE A 99 -7.31 -11.93 11.35
CA ILE A 99 -7.17 -10.77 12.22
C ILE A 99 -6.02 -9.89 11.72
N ALA A 100 -4.90 -10.53 11.35
CA ALA A 100 -3.68 -9.90 10.92
C ALA A 100 -3.19 -8.82 11.90
N TYR A 101 -3.10 -7.58 11.42
CA TYR A 101 -2.72 -6.43 12.24
C TYR A 101 -3.93 -5.62 12.72
N GLN A 102 -5.15 -6.20 12.74
CA GLN A 102 -6.42 -5.64 13.22
C GLN A 102 -6.90 -4.29 12.62
N ASN A 103 -6.09 -3.62 11.80
CA ASN A 103 -6.43 -2.33 11.23
C ASN A 103 -7.44 -2.48 10.07
N ARG A 104 -8.38 -1.54 9.97
CA ARG A 104 -9.28 -1.43 8.82
C ARG A 104 -8.57 -0.80 7.61
N PRO A 105 -8.84 -1.25 6.37
CA PRO A 105 -8.23 -0.68 5.16
C PRO A 105 -8.67 0.76 4.85
N GLN A 106 -9.95 1.09 5.07
CA GLN A 106 -10.50 2.42 4.81
C GLN A 106 -11.03 3.03 6.11
N LEU A 107 -10.44 4.14 6.56
CA LEU A 107 -10.72 4.71 7.89
C LEU A 107 -12.17 5.17 8.09
N PHE A 108 -12.79 5.71 7.03
CA PHE A 108 -14.09 6.37 7.08
C PHE A 108 -15.23 5.50 6.53
N ALA A 109 -14.95 4.26 6.12
CA ALA A 109 -15.97 3.32 5.67
C ALA A 109 -16.80 2.81 6.85
N ARG A 110 -18.14 2.91 6.76
CA ARG A 110 -19.06 2.33 7.75
C ARG A 110 -19.12 0.80 7.64
N GLN A 111 -19.20 0.30 6.40
CA GLN A 111 -19.01 -1.12 6.10
C GLN A 111 -17.51 -1.39 5.98
N ILE A 112 -16.94 -2.04 7.00
CA ILE A 112 -15.55 -2.44 6.96
C ILE A 112 -15.45 -3.73 6.13
N ILE A 113 -14.58 -3.73 5.11
CA ILE A 113 -14.34 -4.89 4.27
C ILE A 113 -12.86 -5.27 4.41
N LEU A 114 -12.61 -6.43 4.99
CA LEU A 114 -11.26 -7.00 5.06
C LEU A 114 -10.90 -7.71 3.76
N PRO A 115 -9.60 -7.80 3.41
CA PRO A 115 -9.17 -8.64 2.31
C PRO A 115 -9.66 -10.08 2.45
N GLU A 116 -10.04 -10.67 1.32
CA GLU A 116 -10.40 -12.08 1.24
C GLU A 116 -9.19 -12.98 1.52
N LEU A 117 -9.43 -14.11 2.19
CA LEU A 117 -8.38 -15.10 2.48
C LEU A 117 -8.17 -16.01 1.26
N LEU A 118 -6.92 -16.40 1.04
CA LEU A 118 -6.56 -17.34 -0.02
C LEU A 118 -6.68 -18.82 0.40
N TYR A 119 -6.74 -19.11 1.71
CA TYR A 119 -6.93 -20.46 2.24
C TYR A 119 -8.39 -20.67 2.66
N GLY A 120 -8.87 -21.90 2.50
CA GLY A 120 -10.26 -22.28 2.83
C GLY A 120 -10.40 -23.01 4.16
N GLU A 121 -9.33 -23.61 4.67
CA GLU A 121 -9.33 -24.40 5.91
C GLU A 121 -8.06 -24.11 6.72
N VAL A 122 -8.14 -24.27 8.05
CA VAL A 122 -7.00 -24.17 8.97
C VAL A 122 -6.88 -25.43 9.80
N ILE A 123 -5.67 -25.97 9.90
CA ILE A 123 -5.27 -27.07 10.78
C ILE A 123 -4.44 -26.45 11.93
N ASP A 124 -4.94 -26.59 13.16
CA ASP A 124 -4.15 -26.30 14.36
C ASP A 124 -3.12 -27.41 14.58
N ILE A 125 -1.84 -27.05 14.58
CA ILE A 125 -0.73 -27.95 14.89
C ILE A 125 -0.42 -27.83 16.38
N ASP A 126 -0.43 -28.97 17.06
CA ASP A 126 -0.05 -29.11 18.46
C ASP A 126 1.48 -29.08 18.59
N GLU A 127 2.07 -27.89 18.57
CA GLU A 127 3.48 -27.65 18.86
C GLU A 127 3.66 -26.26 19.45
N ARG A 128 4.82 -25.98 20.05
CA ARG A 128 5.24 -24.61 20.32
C ARG A 128 6.76 -24.47 20.48
N MET A 129 7.36 -23.61 19.66
CA MET A 129 8.70 -23.07 19.90
C MET A 129 8.60 -21.70 20.61
N GLY A 130 9.57 -21.39 21.46
CA GLY A 130 9.74 -20.05 22.03
C GLY A 130 10.74 -19.20 21.25
N ALA A 131 10.78 -17.90 21.56
CA ALA A 131 11.55 -16.90 20.81
C ALA A 131 13.08 -17.17 20.84
N HIS A 132 13.58 -17.86 21.87
CA HIS A 132 14.99 -18.16 22.07
C HIS A 132 15.35 -19.63 21.86
N GLY A 133 14.44 -20.41 21.26
CA GLY A 133 14.70 -21.77 20.78
C GLY A 133 14.29 -22.87 21.76
N GLU A 134 13.69 -22.50 22.89
CA GLU A 134 13.12 -23.46 23.82
C GLU A 134 11.90 -24.17 23.20
N VAL A 135 11.83 -25.49 23.38
CA VAL A 135 10.63 -26.28 23.03
C VAL A 135 9.62 -26.12 24.17
N VAL A 136 8.63 -25.25 23.96
CA VAL A 136 7.54 -25.01 24.92
C VAL A 136 6.54 -26.16 24.92
N THR A 137 6.21 -26.67 23.73
CA THR A 137 5.34 -27.82 23.55
C THR A 137 5.91 -28.67 22.41
N PRO A 138 6.25 -29.95 22.66
CA PRO A 138 6.70 -30.85 21.59
C PRO A 138 5.63 -31.00 20.51
N LEU A 139 6.05 -31.23 19.26
CA LEU A 139 5.14 -31.54 18.16
C LEU A 139 4.39 -32.86 18.40
N ASP A 140 3.06 -32.82 18.45
CA ASP A 140 2.21 -34.02 18.38
C ASP A 140 2.07 -34.49 16.92
N GLU A 141 3.01 -35.36 16.53
CA GLU A 141 3.01 -35.92 15.17
C GLU A 141 1.78 -36.77 14.85
N SER A 142 1.16 -37.41 15.85
CA SER A 142 0.01 -38.29 15.64
C SER A 142 -1.24 -37.49 15.31
N ALA A 143 -1.48 -36.41 16.06
CA ALA A 143 -2.54 -35.46 15.80
C ALA A 143 -2.33 -34.77 14.44
N ALA A 144 -1.11 -34.27 14.17
CA ALA A 144 -0.77 -33.63 12.91
C ALA A 144 -1.00 -34.56 11.71
N ARG A 145 -0.51 -35.81 11.77
CA ARG A 145 -0.72 -36.82 10.72
C ARG A 145 -2.19 -37.06 10.44
N THR A 146 -3.00 -37.17 11.49
CA THR A 146 -4.44 -37.42 11.37
C THR A 146 -5.15 -36.23 10.70
N ALA A 147 -4.87 -35.01 11.15
CA ALA A 147 -5.48 -33.81 10.59
C ALA A 147 -5.08 -33.59 9.12
N LEU A 148 -3.81 -33.80 8.78
CA LEU A 148 -3.31 -33.72 7.40
C LEU A 148 -3.99 -34.74 6.49
N ALA A 149 -4.12 -36.00 6.94
CA ALA A 149 -4.81 -37.04 6.18
C ALA A 149 -6.29 -36.71 5.95
N GLN A 150 -6.96 -36.11 6.93
CA GLN A 150 -8.36 -35.68 6.81
C GLN A 150 -8.53 -34.52 5.81
N ALA A 151 -7.66 -33.51 5.85
CA ALA A 151 -7.68 -32.42 4.89
C ALA A 151 -7.41 -32.91 3.45
N HIS A 152 -6.44 -33.81 3.29
CA HIS A 152 -6.18 -34.44 2.00
C HIS A 152 -7.38 -35.27 1.51
N ALA A 153 -8.05 -36.02 2.39
CA ALA A 153 -9.25 -36.80 2.05
C ALA A 153 -10.43 -35.94 1.57
N ARG A 154 -10.51 -34.67 1.99
CA ARG A 154 -11.50 -33.68 1.49
C ARG A 154 -11.19 -33.14 0.10
N GLY A 155 -10.06 -33.50 -0.50
CA GLY A 155 -9.69 -33.09 -1.86
C GLY A 155 -8.67 -31.96 -1.94
N VAL A 156 -8.21 -31.41 -0.80
CA VAL A 156 -7.17 -30.37 -0.77
C VAL A 156 -5.82 -30.98 -1.14
N ARG A 157 -5.04 -30.28 -1.98
CA ARG A 157 -3.73 -30.76 -2.48
C ARG A 157 -2.58 -29.79 -2.22
N ALA A 158 -2.89 -28.54 -1.86
CA ALA A 158 -1.92 -27.52 -1.48
C ALA A 158 -2.02 -27.19 0.02
N ILE A 159 -0.86 -27.06 0.67
CA ILE A 159 -0.75 -26.69 2.09
C ILE A 159 0.33 -25.64 2.29
N ALA A 160 0.01 -24.63 3.11
CA ALA A 160 0.96 -23.68 3.68
C ALA A 160 1.21 -24.03 5.15
N ILE A 161 2.47 -24.19 5.55
CA ILE A 161 2.87 -24.53 6.93
C ILE A 161 3.57 -23.31 7.54
N VAL A 162 3.00 -22.76 8.60
CA VAL A 162 3.46 -21.52 9.24
C VAL A 162 3.43 -21.69 10.76
N LEU A 163 4.57 -21.97 11.37
CA LEU A 163 4.67 -22.17 12.82
C LEU A 163 5.36 -20.97 13.50
N MET A 164 4.99 -20.70 14.75
CA MET A 164 5.55 -19.61 15.55
C MET A 164 7.05 -19.80 15.77
N HIS A 165 7.82 -18.75 15.51
CA HIS A 165 9.29 -18.73 15.47
C HIS A 165 9.91 -19.71 14.46
N GLY A 166 9.10 -20.23 13.53
CA GLY A 166 9.50 -21.16 12.48
C GLY A 166 10.55 -20.59 11.55
N TYR A 167 10.65 -19.25 11.39
CA TYR A 167 11.71 -18.60 10.59
C TYR A 167 13.13 -18.90 11.11
N ARG A 168 13.28 -19.18 12.40
CA ARG A 168 14.58 -19.41 13.06
C ARG A 168 14.77 -20.85 13.52
N TYR A 169 13.70 -21.51 13.99
CA TYR A 169 13.76 -22.87 14.52
C TYR A 169 12.94 -23.83 13.65
N HIS A 170 13.61 -24.43 12.66
CA HIS A 170 12.94 -25.06 11.52
C HIS A 170 12.42 -26.47 11.79
N ALA A 171 12.84 -27.11 12.90
CA ALA A 171 12.65 -28.54 13.13
C ALA A 171 11.19 -29.02 13.06
N HIS A 172 10.27 -28.30 13.71
CA HIS A 172 8.85 -28.66 13.68
C HIS A 172 8.21 -28.44 12.31
N GLU A 173 8.52 -27.33 11.63
CA GLU A 173 8.02 -27.06 10.28
C GLU A 173 8.49 -28.12 9.28
N ALA A 174 9.77 -28.47 9.33
CA ALA A 174 10.36 -29.50 8.48
C ALA A 174 9.68 -30.87 8.71
N ARG A 175 9.37 -31.20 9.98
CA ARG A 175 8.68 -32.45 10.30
C ARG A 175 7.23 -32.46 9.83
N VAL A 176 6.47 -31.39 10.04
CA VAL A 176 5.09 -31.26 9.53
C VAL A 176 5.07 -31.32 8.00
N ALA A 177 6.06 -30.72 7.32
CA ALA A 177 6.19 -30.80 5.87
C ALA A 177 6.42 -32.24 5.39
N GLN A 178 7.23 -33.03 6.09
CA GLN A 178 7.38 -34.45 5.80
C GLN A 178 6.05 -35.21 5.98
N LEU A 179 5.33 -34.97 7.08
CA LEU A 179 4.02 -35.60 7.33
C LEU A 179 2.99 -35.24 6.26
N ALA A 180 3.00 -34.00 5.77
CA ALA A 180 2.11 -33.55 4.70
C ALA A 180 2.43 -34.28 3.37
N ARG A 181 3.71 -34.43 3.03
CA ARG A 181 4.12 -35.21 1.85
C ARG A 181 3.71 -36.68 1.99
N GLU A 182 3.88 -37.28 3.17
CA GLU A 182 3.43 -38.65 3.48
C GLU A 182 1.90 -38.81 3.35
N ALA A 183 1.13 -37.77 3.65
CA ALA A 183 -0.33 -37.75 3.50
C ALA A 183 -0.81 -37.59 2.04
N GLY A 184 0.08 -37.20 1.12
CA GLY A 184 -0.22 -37.09 -0.31
C GLY A 184 -0.37 -35.66 -0.86
N PHE A 185 -0.07 -34.62 -0.07
CA PHE A 185 -0.07 -33.25 -0.58
C PHE A 185 0.96 -33.07 -1.70
N THR A 186 0.52 -32.56 -2.85
CA THR A 186 1.37 -32.36 -4.04
C THR A 186 2.08 -31.01 -4.03
N GLN A 187 1.54 -30.03 -3.28
CA GLN A 187 2.18 -28.75 -3.03
C GLN A 187 2.29 -28.52 -1.52
N VAL A 188 3.51 -28.35 -1.03
CA VAL A 188 3.82 -28.07 0.37
C VAL A 188 4.74 -26.85 0.41
N SER A 189 4.22 -25.72 0.87
CA SER A 189 4.99 -24.48 1.07
C SER A 189 5.25 -24.29 2.56
N VAL A 190 6.52 -24.17 2.94
CA VAL A 190 6.95 -24.10 4.34
C VAL A 190 7.53 -22.73 4.64
N SER A 191 7.10 -22.11 5.74
CA SER A 191 7.30 -20.67 5.91
C SER A 191 8.78 -20.25 6.03
N HIS A 192 9.63 -21.06 6.67
CA HIS A 192 11.08 -20.80 6.71
C HIS A 192 11.79 -20.99 5.36
N GLU A 193 11.22 -21.75 4.42
CA GLU A 193 11.78 -21.92 3.07
C GLU A 193 11.33 -20.78 2.14
N VAL A 194 10.09 -20.30 2.33
CA VAL A 194 9.47 -19.30 1.47
C VAL A 194 9.83 -17.86 1.86
N SER A 195 9.84 -17.55 3.16
CA SER A 195 10.13 -16.22 3.70
C SER A 195 10.82 -16.34 5.06
N PRO A 196 12.16 -16.54 5.11
CA PRO A 196 12.95 -16.86 6.32
C PRO A 196 13.16 -15.67 7.28
N MET A 197 12.14 -14.85 7.47
CA MET A 197 12.21 -13.64 8.28
C MET A 197 11.17 -13.64 9.39
N MET A 198 11.50 -12.94 10.48
CA MET A 198 10.59 -12.69 11.60
C MET A 198 9.33 -11.94 11.13
N LYS A 199 8.22 -12.16 11.86
CA LYS A 199 6.83 -11.70 11.69
C LYS A 199 5.90 -12.79 11.16
N LEU A 200 5.10 -13.39 12.05
CA LEU A 200 4.16 -14.48 11.74
C LEU A 200 3.19 -14.10 10.63
N VAL A 201 2.60 -12.90 10.69
CA VAL A 201 1.52 -12.50 9.76
C VAL A 201 2.07 -12.33 8.35
N ALA A 202 3.12 -11.51 8.18
CA ALA A 202 3.71 -11.25 6.86
C ALA A 202 4.34 -12.51 6.24
N ARG A 203 5.02 -13.33 7.05
CA ARG A 203 5.58 -14.61 6.62
C ARG A 203 4.45 -15.58 6.24
N GLY A 204 3.39 -15.63 7.03
CA GLY A 204 2.25 -16.50 6.78
C GLY A 204 1.51 -16.17 5.48
N ASP A 205 1.18 -14.90 5.25
CA ASP A 205 0.53 -14.49 4.00
C ASP A 205 1.37 -14.83 2.77
N THR A 206 2.69 -14.60 2.82
CA THR A 206 3.62 -14.94 1.73
C THR A 206 3.65 -16.45 1.46
N THR A 207 3.64 -17.26 2.53
CA THR A 207 3.64 -18.74 2.42
C THR A 207 2.34 -19.26 1.83
N VAL A 208 1.20 -18.64 2.19
CA VAL A 208 -0.11 -18.96 1.61
C VAL A 208 -0.16 -18.59 0.13
N VAL A 209 0.32 -17.40 -0.25
CA VAL A 209 0.41 -16.97 -1.67
C VAL A 209 1.20 -17.99 -2.49
N ASP A 210 2.33 -18.45 -1.97
CA ASP A 210 3.15 -19.44 -2.65
C ASP A 210 2.42 -20.78 -2.83
N ALA A 211 1.77 -21.30 -1.77
CA ALA A 211 1.00 -22.55 -1.84
C ALA A 211 -0.18 -22.44 -2.81
N TYR A 212 -0.85 -21.29 -2.84
CA TYR A 212 -2.03 -21.02 -3.65
C TYR A 212 -1.71 -20.90 -5.15
N LEU A 213 -0.57 -20.29 -5.51
CA LEU A 213 -0.22 -19.97 -6.90
C LEU A 213 0.72 -21.00 -7.56
N SER A 214 1.62 -21.63 -6.79
CA SER A 214 2.62 -22.57 -7.34
C SER A 214 2.02 -23.72 -8.17
N PRO A 215 0.88 -24.35 -7.80
CA PRO A 215 0.29 -25.42 -8.59
C PRO A 215 -0.18 -24.97 -9.98
N ILE A 216 -0.70 -23.74 -10.09
CA ILE A 216 -1.16 -23.18 -11.36
C ILE A 216 0.02 -22.98 -12.31
N LEU A 217 1.11 -22.41 -11.78
CA LEU A 217 2.33 -22.20 -12.54
C LEU A 217 2.93 -23.52 -13.00
N ARG A 218 3.03 -24.52 -12.10
CA ARG A 218 3.56 -25.84 -12.44
C ARG A 218 2.76 -26.52 -13.54
N ARG A 219 1.42 -26.50 -13.50
CA ARG A 219 0.59 -27.05 -14.60
C ARG A 219 0.92 -26.42 -15.95
N TYR A 220 1.14 -25.10 -15.96
CA TYR A 220 1.49 -24.39 -17.19
C TYR A 220 2.92 -24.72 -17.66
N VAL A 221 3.88 -24.74 -16.74
CA VAL A 221 5.27 -25.15 -17.00
C VAL A 221 5.33 -26.58 -17.54
N ASP A 222 4.65 -27.52 -16.90
CA ASP A 222 4.62 -28.93 -17.29
C ASP A 222 3.98 -29.11 -18.68
N GLN A 223 2.94 -28.35 -18.99
CA GLN A 223 2.33 -28.35 -20.33
C GLN A 223 3.34 -27.94 -21.41
N LEU A 224 4.11 -26.87 -21.17
CA LEU A 224 5.14 -26.43 -22.11
C LEU A 224 6.30 -27.44 -22.19
N ALA A 225 6.75 -27.96 -21.05
CA ALA A 225 7.85 -28.93 -20.97
C ALA A 225 7.53 -30.24 -21.70
N MET A 226 6.26 -30.69 -21.68
CA MET A 226 5.82 -31.87 -22.44
C MET A 226 5.89 -31.67 -23.96
N GLU A 227 5.58 -30.48 -24.46
CA GLU A 227 5.64 -30.14 -25.89
C GLU A 227 7.07 -29.81 -26.34
N LEU A 228 7.97 -29.51 -25.40
CA LEU A 228 9.34 -29.04 -25.64
C LEU A 228 10.39 -29.84 -24.84
N PRO A 229 10.42 -31.19 -24.95
CA PRO A 229 11.34 -32.00 -24.17
C PRO A 229 12.81 -31.64 -24.46
N GLY A 230 13.57 -31.37 -23.40
CA GLY A 230 15.01 -31.09 -23.48
C GLY A 230 15.37 -29.64 -23.79
N VAL A 231 14.41 -28.76 -24.07
CA VAL A 231 14.64 -27.33 -24.28
C VAL A 231 14.85 -26.63 -22.94
N HIS A 232 15.79 -25.68 -22.88
CA HIS A 232 16.01 -24.85 -21.69
C HIS A 232 14.86 -23.84 -21.53
N LEU A 233 14.04 -24.02 -20.49
CA LEU A 233 12.87 -23.18 -20.20
C LEU A 233 13.15 -22.29 -18.98
N GLN A 234 13.15 -20.98 -19.20
CA GLN A 234 13.40 -19.98 -18.17
C GLN A 234 12.19 -19.08 -17.97
N PHE A 235 11.93 -18.71 -16.72
CA PHE A 235 10.84 -17.84 -16.32
C PHE A 235 11.36 -16.57 -15.67
N MET A 236 10.77 -15.44 -16.06
CA MET A 236 10.99 -14.14 -15.44
C MET A 236 10.42 -14.13 -14.04
N GLN A 237 11.19 -13.63 -13.09
CA GLN A 237 10.78 -13.42 -11.71
C GLN A 237 10.42 -11.95 -11.47
N SER A 238 9.65 -11.67 -10.43
CA SER A 238 9.22 -10.32 -10.05
C SER A 238 10.37 -9.36 -9.71
N ASN A 239 11.56 -9.88 -9.41
CA ASN A 239 12.78 -9.09 -9.16
C ASN A 239 13.53 -8.67 -10.44
N GLY A 240 13.06 -9.12 -11.62
CA GLY A 240 13.63 -8.89 -12.95
C GLY A 240 14.70 -9.88 -13.40
N GLY A 241 14.97 -10.93 -12.62
CA GLY A 241 15.88 -12.02 -12.99
C GLY A 241 15.15 -13.21 -13.64
N LEU A 242 15.89 -14.01 -14.40
CA LEU A 242 15.42 -15.29 -14.93
C LEU A 242 15.80 -16.46 -14.01
N THR A 243 14.91 -17.45 -13.92
CA THR A 243 15.14 -18.73 -13.24
C THR A 243 14.63 -19.90 -14.08
N ASP A 244 15.18 -21.09 -13.89
CA ASP A 244 14.67 -22.32 -14.52
C ASP A 244 13.22 -22.60 -14.13
N ALA A 245 12.44 -23.13 -15.07
CA ALA A 245 11.02 -23.40 -14.90
C ALA A 245 10.68 -24.27 -13.67
N ARG A 246 11.58 -25.17 -13.25
CA ARG A 246 11.38 -26.04 -12.08
C ARG A 246 11.62 -25.31 -10.75
N ALA A 247 12.38 -24.23 -10.78
CA ALA A 247 12.67 -23.38 -9.62
C ALA A 247 11.70 -22.19 -9.51
N PHE A 248 10.79 -22.02 -10.48
CA PHE A 248 9.82 -20.92 -10.51
C PHE A 248 8.69 -21.15 -9.49
N GLN A 249 8.57 -20.23 -8.53
CA GLN A 249 7.63 -20.31 -7.40
C GLN A 249 6.51 -19.28 -7.52
N GLY A 250 5.38 -19.56 -6.86
CA GLY A 250 4.20 -18.70 -6.84
C GLY A 250 4.50 -17.27 -6.39
N LYS A 251 5.23 -17.12 -5.28
CA LYS A 251 5.58 -15.80 -4.73
C LYS A 251 6.46 -14.95 -5.65
N ASP A 252 7.26 -15.56 -6.52
CA ASP A 252 8.23 -14.87 -7.39
C ASP A 252 7.67 -14.58 -8.80
N SER A 253 6.41 -14.93 -9.05
CA SER A 253 5.80 -14.86 -10.39
C SER A 253 4.93 -13.63 -10.61
N ILE A 254 4.55 -12.96 -9.51
CA ILE A 254 3.56 -11.89 -9.51
C ILE A 254 4.19 -10.64 -10.14
N LEU A 255 3.58 -10.11 -11.21
CA LEU A 255 4.14 -9.00 -12.02
C LEU A 255 5.45 -9.34 -12.73
N SER A 256 5.72 -10.63 -13.01
CA SER A 256 6.90 -11.06 -13.78
C SER A 256 6.95 -10.51 -15.21
N GLY A 257 5.81 -10.47 -15.92
CA GLY A 257 5.72 -9.88 -17.28
C GLY A 257 6.20 -8.42 -17.31
N PRO A 258 5.57 -7.53 -16.52
CA PRO A 258 6.00 -6.13 -16.39
C PRO A 258 7.46 -5.96 -15.94
N ALA A 259 8.00 -6.83 -15.08
CA ALA A 259 9.41 -6.79 -14.69
C ALA A 259 10.34 -6.98 -15.90
N GLY A 260 9.99 -7.87 -16.84
CA GLY A 260 10.67 -7.99 -18.12
C GLY A 260 10.63 -6.70 -18.94
N GLY A 261 9.48 -6.02 -18.98
CA GLY A 261 9.30 -4.71 -19.62
C GLY A 261 10.23 -3.65 -19.07
N ILE A 262 10.41 -3.60 -17.75
CA ILE A 262 11.32 -2.68 -17.07
C ILE A 262 12.79 -2.96 -17.41
N VAL A 263 13.19 -4.24 -17.44
CA VAL A 263 14.54 -4.62 -17.90
C VAL A 263 14.76 -4.14 -19.33
N GLY A 264 13.81 -4.40 -20.23
CA GLY A 264 13.87 -3.97 -21.63
C GLY A 264 13.97 -2.46 -21.76
N MET A 265 13.10 -1.73 -21.06
CA MET A 265 13.08 -0.27 -20.98
C MET A 265 14.44 0.28 -20.55
N VAL A 266 14.98 -0.17 -19.42
CA VAL A 266 16.24 0.36 -18.88
C VAL A 266 17.39 0.13 -19.84
N ARG A 267 17.51 -1.08 -20.38
CA ARG A 267 18.58 -1.41 -21.35
C ARG A 267 18.44 -0.61 -22.64
N ALA A 268 17.23 -0.46 -23.17
CA ALA A 268 16.97 0.32 -24.38
C ALA A 268 17.23 1.82 -24.18
N SER A 269 16.77 2.39 -23.07
CA SER A 269 16.95 3.81 -22.74
C SER A 269 18.42 4.16 -22.49
N ALA A 270 19.17 3.28 -21.80
CA ALA A 270 20.60 3.45 -21.61
C ALA A 270 21.37 3.49 -22.95
N LEU A 271 21.01 2.61 -23.90
CA LEU A 271 21.57 2.63 -25.26
C LEU A 271 21.23 3.94 -26.01
N ALA A 272 20.07 4.53 -25.74
CA ALA A 272 19.66 5.82 -26.30
C ALA A 272 20.25 7.04 -25.55
N GLY A 273 21.04 6.83 -24.50
CA GLY A 273 21.68 7.89 -23.72
C GLY A 273 20.81 8.49 -22.61
N PHE A 274 19.75 7.80 -22.18
CA PHE A 274 18.88 8.22 -21.08
C PHE A 274 19.11 7.35 -19.84
N ASP A 275 19.50 7.97 -18.72
CA ASP A 275 19.77 7.33 -17.44
C ASP A 275 18.70 7.62 -16.36
N LYS A 276 17.85 8.62 -16.60
CA LYS A 276 16.65 8.97 -15.82
C LYS A 276 15.38 8.76 -16.66
N VAL A 277 14.62 7.71 -16.38
CA VAL A 277 13.42 7.37 -17.15
C VAL A 277 12.22 7.03 -16.28
N ILE A 278 11.04 7.36 -16.80
CA ILE A 278 9.75 6.87 -16.31
C ILE A 278 9.24 5.85 -17.31
N GLY A 279 8.97 4.63 -16.85
CA GLY A 279 8.34 3.59 -17.65
C GLY A 279 6.84 3.79 -17.74
N PHE A 280 6.32 3.65 -18.96
CA PHE A 280 4.90 3.70 -19.27
C PHE A 280 4.55 2.54 -20.20
N ASP A 281 4.17 1.40 -19.62
CA ASP A 281 3.69 0.22 -20.33
C ASP A 281 2.17 0.25 -20.38
N MET A 282 1.57 0.45 -21.55
CA MET A 282 0.13 0.37 -21.69
C MET A 282 -0.25 -0.80 -22.60
N GLY A 283 -0.89 -1.79 -21.98
CA GLY A 283 -1.46 -2.95 -22.64
C GLY A 283 -2.96 -2.83 -22.92
N GLY A 284 -3.60 -3.97 -23.16
CA GLY A 284 -5.04 -4.04 -23.37
C GLY A 284 -5.87 -4.06 -22.08
N THR A 285 -5.28 -4.30 -20.92
CA THR A 285 -6.05 -4.45 -19.65
C THR A 285 -5.63 -3.43 -18.60
N SER A 286 -4.35 -3.11 -18.53
CA SER A 286 -3.76 -2.24 -17.51
C SER A 286 -2.67 -1.36 -18.12
N THR A 287 -2.24 -0.39 -17.32
CA THR A 287 -0.99 0.34 -17.50
C THR A 287 -0.08 0.07 -16.31
N ASP A 288 1.16 -0.31 -16.58
CA ASP A 288 2.22 -0.48 -15.59
C ASP A 288 3.22 0.69 -15.68
N VAL A 289 3.47 1.34 -14.55
CA VAL A 289 4.41 2.47 -14.46
C VAL A 289 5.57 2.16 -13.52
N SER A 290 6.76 2.63 -13.88
CA SER A 290 7.99 2.42 -13.12
C SER A 290 8.92 3.62 -13.18
N HIS A 291 9.86 3.71 -12.24
CA HIS A 291 10.86 4.77 -12.15
C HIS A 291 12.27 4.15 -12.13
N TYR A 292 13.19 4.77 -12.88
CA TYR A 292 14.60 4.39 -12.91
C TYR A 292 15.50 5.62 -12.96
N ALA A 293 16.48 5.67 -12.06
CA ALA A 293 17.49 6.72 -11.96
C ALA A 293 18.86 6.14 -11.57
N GLY A 294 19.40 5.26 -12.43
CA GLY A 294 20.71 4.63 -12.26
C GLY A 294 20.71 3.25 -11.57
N GLU A 295 19.65 2.89 -10.85
CA GLU A 295 19.47 1.56 -10.26
C GLU A 295 18.00 1.09 -10.37
N PHE A 296 17.78 -0.23 -10.37
CA PHE A 296 16.43 -0.79 -10.33
C PHE A 296 15.83 -0.61 -8.93
N GLU A 297 14.72 0.12 -8.84
CA GLU A 297 13.98 0.22 -7.59
C GLU A 297 13.29 -1.10 -7.24
N ARG A 298 13.49 -1.57 -6.01
CA ARG A 298 12.87 -2.78 -5.48
C ARG A 298 12.07 -2.48 -4.21
N VAL A 299 10.93 -3.14 -4.07
CA VAL A 299 10.10 -3.17 -2.86
C VAL A 299 10.13 -4.58 -2.26
N PHE A 300 10.20 -4.66 -0.93
CA PHE A 300 10.31 -5.94 -0.20
C PHE A 300 9.02 -6.34 0.50
N GLU A 301 8.21 -5.37 0.92
CA GLU A 301 6.87 -5.59 1.44
C GLU A 301 5.89 -4.87 0.50
N THR A 302 4.90 -5.59 -0.01
CA THR A 302 3.84 -5.02 -0.84
C THR A 302 2.49 -5.61 -0.47
N GLN A 303 1.43 -4.98 -0.98
CA GLN A 303 0.08 -5.51 -0.94
C GLN A 303 -0.50 -5.52 -2.35
N ILE A 304 -0.85 -6.71 -2.86
CA ILE A 304 -1.44 -6.90 -4.20
C ILE A 304 -2.80 -7.58 -4.03
N ALA A 305 -3.85 -6.95 -4.57
CA ALA A 305 -5.26 -7.39 -4.39
C ALA A 305 -5.62 -7.69 -2.92
N GLY A 306 -5.20 -6.80 -2.02
CA GLY A 306 -5.45 -6.92 -0.59
C GLY A 306 -4.55 -7.94 0.13
N VAL A 307 -3.76 -8.74 -0.59
CA VAL A 307 -2.89 -9.77 -0.02
C VAL A 307 -1.50 -9.20 0.24
N ARG A 308 -1.04 -9.31 1.48
CA ARG A 308 0.29 -8.85 1.90
C ARG A 308 1.33 -9.88 1.50
N MET A 309 2.49 -9.44 1.04
CA MET A 309 3.58 -10.36 0.72
C MET A 309 4.93 -9.71 0.98
N ARG A 310 5.89 -10.55 1.35
CA ARG A 310 7.28 -10.19 1.57
C ARG A 310 8.17 -10.93 0.58
N ALA A 311 8.44 -10.30 -0.55
CA ALA A 311 9.30 -10.82 -1.60
C ALA A 311 10.02 -9.65 -2.29
N PRO A 312 11.25 -9.82 -2.79
CA PRO A 312 11.91 -8.80 -3.59
C PRO A 312 11.20 -8.65 -4.93
N MET A 313 10.62 -7.47 -5.19
CA MET A 313 9.92 -7.18 -6.44
C MET A 313 10.39 -5.85 -6.99
N MET A 314 10.41 -5.70 -8.31
CA MET A 314 10.55 -4.39 -8.93
C MET A 314 9.42 -3.48 -8.45
N SER A 315 9.74 -2.20 -8.24
CA SER A 315 8.77 -1.16 -7.87
C SER A 315 7.89 -0.84 -9.08
N ILE A 316 6.82 -1.61 -9.25
CA ILE A 316 5.84 -1.46 -10.33
C ILE A 316 4.52 -0.98 -9.73
N HIS A 317 3.95 0.06 -10.31
CA HIS A 317 2.62 0.51 -9.96
C HIS A 317 1.68 0.28 -11.15
N THR A 318 0.64 -0.52 -10.92
CA THR A 318 -0.32 -0.91 -11.96
C THR A 318 -1.63 -0.17 -11.75
N VAL A 319 -2.16 0.40 -12.83
CA VAL A 319 -3.50 1.02 -12.86
C VAL A 319 -4.39 0.31 -13.87
N ALA A 320 -5.66 0.15 -13.51
CA ALA A 320 -6.71 -0.46 -14.34
C ALA A 320 -7.18 0.49 -15.48
N ALA A 321 -6.22 1.00 -16.24
CA ALA A 321 -6.43 1.83 -17.42
C ALA A 321 -5.60 1.23 -18.56
N GLY A 322 -6.25 0.49 -19.46
CA GLY A 322 -5.63 -0.10 -20.66
C GLY A 322 -6.53 0.09 -21.87
N GLY A 323 -6.11 -0.41 -23.03
CA GLY A 323 -6.89 -0.29 -24.27
C GLY A 323 -8.30 -0.93 -24.19
N GLY A 324 -8.49 -1.93 -23.33
CA GLY A 324 -9.74 -2.65 -23.12
C GLY A 324 -10.56 -2.16 -21.93
N SER A 325 -10.12 -1.12 -21.22
CA SER A 325 -10.89 -0.56 -20.10
C SER A 325 -12.25 -0.07 -20.60
N ILE A 326 -13.32 -0.55 -19.96
CA ILE A 326 -14.70 -0.34 -20.39
C ILE A 326 -15.13 1.10 -20.11
N LEU A 327 -15.90 1.68 -21.02
CA LEU A 327 -16.48 3.01 -20.87
C LEU A 327 -17.82 2.92 -20.15
N HIS A 328 -17.98 3.66 -19.05
CA HIS A 328 -19.23 3.75 -18.29
C HIS A 328 -19.76 5.18 -18.25
N PHE A 329 -21.09 5.30 -18.32
CA PHE A 329 -21.81 6.54 -18.06
C PHE A 329 -22.93 6.26 -17.04
N ASP A 330 -22.90 6.92 -15.89
CA ASP A 330 -23.86 6.70 -14.79
C ASP A 330 -25.06 7.67 -14.81
N GLY A 331 -25.23 8.43 -15.90
CA GLY A 331 -26.25 9.46 -16.04
C GLY A 331 -25.77 10.87 -15.65
N ALA A 332 -24.61 10.98 -14.99
CA ALA A 332 -24.04 12.27 -14.59
C ALA A 332 -22.55 12.43 -14.97
N ARG A 333 -21.75 11.37 -14.95
CA ARG A 333 -20.30 11.43 -15.23
C ARG A 333 -19.80 10.27 -16.10
N TYR A 334 -18.75 10.55 -16.86
CA TYR A 334 -17.96 9.56 -17.59
C TYR A 334 -16.99 8.85 -16.65
N LYS A 335 -16.81 7.54 -16.83
CA LYS A 335 -15.80 6.72 -16.14
C LYS A 335 -15.14 5.74 -17.11
N VAL A 336 -13.88 5.43 -16.87
CA VAL A 336 -13.10 4.42 -17.61
C VAL A 336 -12.63 3.36 -16.62
N GLY A 337 -12.98 2.10 -16.85
CA GLY A 337 -12.64 0.99 -15.95
C GLY A 337 -13.36 1.03 -14.60
N PRO A 338 -12.89 0.24 -13.60
CA PRO A 338 -11.68 -0.59 -13.62
C PRO A 338 -11.80 -1.86 -14.47
N ASP A 339 -13.03 -2.22 -14.86
CA ASP A 339 -13.36 -3.38 -15.67
C ASP A 339 -12.67 -3.34 -17.04
N SER A 340 -12.28 -4.49 -17.56
CA SER A 340 -11.66 -4.63 -18.88
C SER A 340 -12.42 -5.63 -19.74
N ALA A 341 -12.55 -5.32 -21.04
CA ALA A 341 -13.11 -6.22 -22.04
C ALA A 341 -12.17 -7.37 -22.43
N GLY A 342 -10.87 -7.31 -22.04
CA GLY A 342 -9.88 -8.34 -22.32
C GLY A 342 -9.63 -8.58 -23.81
N ALA A 343 -9.30 -9.83 -24.18
CA ALA A 343 -9.22 -10.28 -25.58
C ALA A 343 -10.51 -10.96 -26.08
N ASN A 344 -11.35 -11.42 -25.16
CA ASN A 344 -12.58 -12.12 -25.45
C ASN A 344 -13.65 -11.78 -24.38
N PRO A 345 -14.74 -11.08 -24.74
CA PRO A 345 -15.10 -10.66 -26.09
C PRO A 345 -14.22 -9.54 -26.65
N GLY A 346 -13.43 -8.84 -25.83
CA GLY A 346 -12.61 -7.71 -26.25
C GLY A 346 -13.41 -6.43 -26.51
N PRO A 347 -12.77 -5.31 -26.90
CA PRO A 347 -13.44 -4.09 -27.33
C PRO A 347 -14.50 -4.33 -28.42
N ALA A 348 -15.46 -3.41 -28.56
CA ALA A 348 -16.53 -3.51 -29.56
C ALA A 348 -15.98 -3.70 -30.99
N SER A 349 -14.84 -3.07 -31.30
CA SER A 349 -14.13 -3.21 -32.57
C SER A 349 -13.55 -4.61 -32.86
N TYR A 350 -13.50 -5.53 -31.90
CA TYR A 350 -12.91 -6.87 -32.07
C TYR A 350 -13.85 -7.90 -32.73
N ARG A 351 -15.08 -7.50 -33.11
CA ARG A 351 -16.07 -8.34 -33.81
C ARG A 351 -16.58 -9.54 -33.01
N ARG A 352 -16.62 -9.42 -31.67
CA ARG A 352 -17.04 -10.50 -30.75
C ARG A 352 -18.14 -10.08 -29.76
N GLY A 353 -18.82 -8.96 -30.03
CA GLY A 353 -19.95 -8.50 -29.23
C GLY A 353 -19.58 -7.85 -27.89
N GLY A 354 -18.35 -7.35 -27.76
CA GLY A 354 -17.90 -6.67 -26.55
C GLY A 354 -18.34 -5.19 -26.44
N PRO A 355 -18.12 -4.58 -25.27
CA PRO A 355 -18.54 -3.20 -24.97
C PRO A 355 -17.58 -2.16 -25.56
N LEU A 356 -18.00 -0.88 -25.59
CA LEU A 356 -17.09 0.24 -25.86
C LEU A 356 -15.95 0.27 -24.84
N ALA A 357 -14.72 0.39 -25.33
CA ALA A 357 -13.51 0.53 -24.54
C ALA A 357 -12.60 1.66 -25.05
N VAL A 358 -11.50 1.95 -24.36
CA VAL A 358 -10.52 3.00 -24.74
C VAL A 358 -9.98 2.82 -26.17
N THR A 359 -9.76 1.58 -26.62
CA THR A 359 -9.35 1.26 -28.00
C THR A 359 -10.40 1.75 -29.01
N ASP A 360 -11.68 1.60 -28.68
CA ASP A 360 -12.77 2.06 -29.54
C ASP A 360 -12.82 3.59 -29.61
N CYS A 361 -12.42 4.32 -28.56
CA CYS A 361 -12.21 5.77 -28.65
C CYS A 361 -11.16 6.09 -29.72
N ASN A 362 -10.01 5.43 -29.70
CA ASN A 362 -8.94 5.69 -30.68
C ASN A 362 -9.35 5.30 -32.10
N VAL A 363 -10.19 4.28 -32.28
CA VAL A 363 -10.82 3.95 -33.58
C VAL A 363 -11.79 5.05 -34.01
N MET A 364 -12.66 5.52 -33.11
CA MET A 364 -13.63 6.60 -33.38
C MET A 364 -12.94 7.91 -33.78
N LEU A 365 -11.84 8.26 -33.09
CA LEU A 365 -11.05 9.46 -33.33
C LEU A 365 -10.10 9.35 -34.54
N GLY A 366 -10.03 8.21 -35.21
CA GLY A 366 -9.08 7.99 -36.33
C GLY A 366 -7.61 7.95 -35.90
N LYS A 367 -7.32 7.80 -34.61
CA LYS A 367 -5.97 7.56 -34.08
C LYS A 367 -5.49 6.14 -34.40
N LEU A 368 -6.43 5.19 -34.40
CA LEU A 368 -6.23 3.84 -34.95
C LEU A 368 -6.94 3.72 -36.29
N GLN A 369 -6.20 3.34 -37.33
CA GLN A 369 -6.70 3.18 -38.69
C GLN A 369 -6.87 1.68 -39.00
N PRO A 370 -8.10 1.14 -39.12
CA PRO A 370 -8.33 -0.30 -39.31
C PRO A 370 -7.58 -0.92 -40.50
N ALA A 371 -7.36 -0.14 -41.57
CA ALA A 371 -6.62 -0.59 -42.76
C ALA A 371 -5.12 -0.85 -42.51
N PHE A 372 -4.56 -0.24 -41.46
CA PHE A 372 -3.15 -0.32 -41.07
C PHE A 372 -2.95 -1.00 -39.71
N PHE A 373 -4.00 -1.67 -39.23
CA PHE A 373 -3.96 -2.47 -38.00
C PHE A 373 -3.91 -3.97 -38.37
N PRO A 374 -3.24 -4.83 -37.58
CA PRO A 374 -3.23 -6.27 -37.83
C PRO A 374 -4.63 -6.88 -38.00
N ARG A 375 -4.76 -7.71 -39.03
CA ARG A 375 -5.98 -8.46 -39.35
C ARG A 375 -6.01 -9.75 -38.54
N VAL A 376 -6.43 -9.66 -37.29
CA VAL A 376 -6.43 -10.78 -36.32
C VAL A 376 -7.78 -10.97 -35.64
N PHE A 377 -8.84 -10.31 -36.13
CA PHE A 377 -10.17 -10.29 -35.53
C PHE A 377 -11.18 -11.12 -36.33
N GLY A 378 -12.41 -11.23 -35.81
CA GLY A 378 -13.45 -12.05 -36.43
C GLY A 378 -13.35 -13.54 -36.08
N PRO A 379 -14.28 -14.37 -36.58
CA PRO A 379 -14.31 -15.82 -36.31
C PRO A 379 -13.10 -16.56 -36.88
N ASP A 380 -12.60 -16.14 -38.05
CA ASP A 380 -11.48 -16.77 -38.76
C ASP A 380 -10.11 -16.14 -38.44
N ALA A 381 -10.09 -15.10 -37.58
CA ALA A 381 -8.90 -14.38 -37.12
C ALA A 381 -8.06 -13.72 -38.25
N ASP A 382 -8.75 -13.17 -39.25
CA ASP A 382 -8.17 -12.53 -40.45
C ASP A 382 -8.88 -11.21 -40.85
N GLU A 383 -9.76 -10.68 -39.99
CA GLU A 383 -10.49 -9.44 -40.23
C GLU A 383 -9.84 -8.22 -39.54
N ALA A 384 -10.12 -7.03 -40.07
CA ALA A 384 -9.73 -5.75 -39.48
C ALA A 384 -10.71 -5.28 -38.39
N LEU A 385 -10.29 -4.30 -37.58
CA LEU A 385 -11.14 -3.64 -36.57
C LEU A 385 -12.46 -3.14 -37.17
N ASP A 386 -13.56 -3.29 -36.43
CA ASP A 386 -14.90 -2.88 -36.87
C ASP A 386 -15.25 -1.43 -36.51
N ALA A 387 -14.79 -0.49 -37.33
CA ALA A 387 -15.10 0.93 -37.16
C ALA A 387 -16.60 1.28 -37.30
N ALA A 388 -17.38 0.45 -38.01
CA ALA A 388 -18.81 0.72 -38.20
C ALA A 388 -19.59 0.48 -36.90
N THR A 389 -19.30 -0.64 -36.22
CA THR A 389 -19.88 -0.94 -34.90
C THR A 389 -19.50 0.12 -33.87
N VAL A 390 -18.23 0.53 -33.83
CA VAL A 390 -17.75 1.60 -32.93
C VAL A 390 -18.53 2.90 -33.15
N ARG A 391 -18.66 3.34 -34.41
CA ARG A 391 -19.38 4.57 -34.76
C ARG A 391 -20.85 4.51 -34.33
N ALA A 392 -21.53 3.41 -34.62
CA ALA A 392 -22.94 3.24 -34.24
C ALA A 392 -23.15 3.29 -32.72
N GLN A 393 -22.25 2.70 -31.94
CA GLN A 393 -22.33 2.72 -30.48
C GLN A 393 -22.01 4.10 -29.89
N PHE A 394 -21.00 4.82 -30.39
CA PHE A 394 -20.73 6.20 -29.95
C PHE A 394 -21.84 7.17 -30.37
N GLU A 395 -22.46 7.00 -31.53
CA GLU A 395 -23.65 7.77 -31.92
C GLU A 395 -24.83 7.53 -30.97
N ALA A 396 -25.02 6.30 -30.51
CA ALA A 396 -26.02 5.99 -29.50
C ALA A 396 -25.69 6.66 -28.15
N LEU A 397 -24.45 6.57 -27.70
CA LEU A 397 -24.00 7.19 -26.45
C LEU A 397 -24.08 8.72 -26.51
N ALA A 398 -23.63 9.33 -27.60
CA ALA A 398 -23.66 10.77 -27.84
C ALA A 398 -25.09 11.36 -27.74
N ARG A 399 -26.09 10.63 -28.24
CA ARG A 399 -27.51 11.01 -28.09
C ARG A 399 -27.98 11.05 -26.63
N THR A 400 -27.38 10.25 -25.75
CA THR A 400 -27.76 10.23 -24.32
C THR A 400 -27.15 11.38 -23.51
N VAL A 401 -26.07 12.01 -24.01
CA VAL A 401 -25.27 13.02 -23.28
C VAL A 401 -25.27 14.40 -23.94
N ASP A 402 -26.04 14.58 -25.00
CA ASP A 402 -26.16 15.82 -25.79
C ASP A 402 -24.80 16.37 -26.26
N SER A 403 -23.99 15.52 -26.90
CA SER A 403 -22.66 15.86 -27.43
C SER A 403 -22.41 15.17 -28.78
N THR A 404 -21.26 15.39 -29.42
CA THR A 404 -20.88 14.63 -30.63
C THR A 404 -20.14 13.34 -30.27
N PRO A 405 -20.24 12.29 -31.10
CA PRO A 405 -19.48 11.04 -30.91
C PRO A 405 -17.99 11.24 -30.67
N GLU A 406 -17.36 12.18 -31.38
CA GLU A 406 -15.95 12.51 -31.28
C GLU A 406 -15.61 13.18 -29.94
N GLN A 407 -16.43 14.13 -29.50
CA GLN A 407 -16.24 14.82 -28.21
C GLN A 407 -16.38 13.85 -27.04
N VAL A 408 -17.33 12.91 -27.12
CA VAL A 408 -17.51 11.86 -26.13
C VAL A 408 -16.27 10.95 -26.09
N ALA A 409 -15.80 10.49 -27.26
CA ALA A 409 -14.60 9.65 -27.35
C ALA A 409 -13.34 10.36 -26.85
N GLU A 410 -13.12 11.62 -27.23
CA GLU A 410 -11.99 12.45 -26.75
C GLU A 410 -12.07 12.68 -25.23
N GLY A 411 -13.28 12.88 -24.69
CA GLY A 411 -13.52 12.99 -23.24
C GLY A 411 -13.12 11.74 -22.45
N TYR A 412 -13.47 10.55 -22.94
CA TYR A 412 -13.02 9.29 -22.32
C TYR A 412 -11.50 9.10 -22.42
N VAL A 413 -10.86 9.49 -23.54
CA VAL A 413 -9.40 9.48 -23.67
C VAL A 413 -8.77 10.43 -22.64
N ALA A 414 -9.32 11.62 -22.44
CA ALA A 414 -8.82 12.57 -21.44
C ALA A 414 -8.89 12.00 -20.01
N ILE A 415 -9.96 11.28 -19.67
CA ILE A 415 -10.09 10.60 -18.37
C ILE A 415 -9.06 9.48 -18.22
N ALA A 416 -8.89 8.64 -19.25
CA ALA A 416 -7.88 7.58 -19.24
C ALA A 416 -6.46 8.17 -19.07
N VAL A 417 -6.14 9.24 -19.79
CA VAL A 417 -4.86 9.98 -19.68
C VAL A 417 -4.70 10.56 -18.26
N GLY A 418 -5.76 11.13 -17.68
CA GLY A 418 -5.76 11.62 -16.31
C GLY A 418 -5.41 10.53 -15.29
N ASN A 419 -6.04 9.37 -15.41
CA ASN A 419 -5.77 8.20 -14.56
C ASN A 419 -4.31 7.72 -14.68
N MET A 420 -3.81 7.59 -15.91
CA MET A 420 -2.42 7.18 -16.18
C MET A 420 -1.39 8.20 -15.69
N ALA A 421 -1.65 9.50 -15.89
CA ALA A 421 -0.78 10.56 -15.38
C ALA A 421 -0.77 10.59 -13.84
N ASN A 422 -1.91 10.31 -13.19
CA ASN A 422 -1.96 10.21 -11.73
C ASN A 422 -1.11 9.03 -11.23
N ALA A 423 -1.17 7.88 -11.90
CA ALA A 423 -0.32 6.72 -11.61
C ALA A 423 1.18 7.08 -11.63
N ILE A 424 1.61 7.79 -12.67
CA ILE A 424 3.00 8.25 -12.80
C ILE A 424 3.35 9.22 -11.67
N LYS A 425 2.47 10.15 -11.31
CA LYS A 425 2.71 11.08 -10.18
C LYS A 425 2.94 10.35 -8.86
N GLN A 426 2.22 9.25 -8.60
CA GLN A 426 2.38 8.46 -7.38
C GLN A 426 3.77 7.83 -7.24
N ILE A 427 4.37 7.39 -8.35
CA ILE A 427 5.71 6.80 -8.34
C ILE A 427 6.85 7.82 -8.50
N SER A 428 6.53 9.10 -8.75
CA SER A 428 7.54 10.12 -9.08
C SER A 428 7.40 11.39 -8.23
N VAL A 429 6.45 12.28 -8.56
CA VAL A 429 6.23 13.57 -7.89
C VAL A 429 5.94 13.37 -6.40
N GLN A 430 5.09 12.40 -6.06
CA GLN A 430 4.77 12.06 -4.67
C GLN A 430 5.94 11.43 -3.90
N ARG A 431 7.03 11.05 -4.59
CA ARG A 431 8.30 10.61 -4.00
C ARG A 431 9.38 11.69 -4.07
N GLY A 432 9.06 12.88 -4.57
CA GLY A 432 9.96 14.04 -4.65
C GLY A 432 10.82 14.12 -5.91
N HIS A 433 10.49 13.38 -6.97
CA HIS A 433 11.18 13.47 -8.26
C HIS A 433 10.55 14.55 -9.16
N ASP A 434 11.37 15.43 -9.73
CA ASP A 434 10.94 16.34 -10.80
C ASP A 434 10.90 15.58 -12.13
N VAL A 435 9.72 15.11 -12.53
CA VAL A 435 9.49 14.36 -13.77
C VAL A 435 9.88 15.12 -15.03
N THR A 436 10.01 16.46 -14.98
CA THR A 436 10.37 17.26 -16.16
C THR A 436 11.83 17.04 -16.59
N GLU A 437 12.68 16.52 -15.70
CA GLU A 437 14.04 16.08 -16.00
C GLU A 437 14.13 14.67 -16.60
N TYR A 438 13.01 13.92 -16.61
CA TYR A 438 12.99 12.51 -17.00
C TYR A 438 12.50 12.35 -18.44
N THR A 439 12.89 11.25 -19.06
CA THR A 439 12.33 10.80 -20.33
C THR A 439 11.22 9.77 -20.10
N LEU A 440 10.05 9.98 -20.70
CA LEU A 440 8.96 9.00 -20.64
C LEU A 440 9.28 7.89 -21.64
N THR A 441 9.62 6.70 -21.17
CA THR A 441 9.81 5.54 -22.05
C THR A 441 8.50 4.81 -22.21
N SER A 442 7.89 4.95 -23.38
CA SER A 442 6.58 4.39 -23.70
C SER A 442 6.72 3.07 -24.42
N PHE A 443 6.03 2.05 -23.91
CA PHE A 443 5.97 0.71 -24.49
C PHE A 443 4.61 0.04 -24.22
N GLY A 444 4.47 -1.20 -24.68
CA GLY A 444 3.17 -1.86 -24.79
C GLY A 444 2.43 -1.45 -26.07
N GLY A 445 1.48 -2.29 -26.50
CA GLY A 445 0.79 -2.09 -27.78
C GLY A 445 -0.05 -0.81 -27.86
N ALA A 446 -0.48 -0.28 -26.71
CA ALA A 446 -1.29 0.95 -26.60
C ALA A 446 -0.51 2.16 -26.07
N GLY A 447 0.71 1.99 -25.55
CA GLY A 447 1.48 3.09 -24.94
C GLY A 447 1.72 4.24 -25.91
N GLY A 448 2.17 3.95 -27.13
CA GLY A 448 2.43 4.96 -28.16
C GLY A 448 1.18 5.76 -28.56
N GLN A 449 -0.03 5.26 -28.30
CA GLN A 449 -1.29 5.92 -28.67
C GLN A 449 -1.61 7.10 -27.74
N HIS A 450 -1.07 7.09 -26.52
CA HIS A 450 -1.38 8.07 -25.47
C HIS A 450 -0.15 8.82 -24.94
N ALA A 451 1.07 8.41 -25.34
CA ALA A 451 2.32 8.89 -24.75
C ALA A 451 2.49 10.41 -24.78
N CYS A 452 2.16 11.08 -25.90
CA CYS A 452 2.22 12.55 -25.99
C CYS A 452 1.26 13.23 -25.01
N LEU A 453 0.02 12.76 -24.90
CA LEU A 453 -0.99 13.33 -24.01
C LEU A 453 -0.63 13.12 -22.53
N VAL A 454 -0.10 11.94 -22.19
CA VAL A 454 0.40 11.64 -20.84
C VAL A 454 1.61 12.52 -20.51
N ALA A 455 2.57 12.66 -21.44
CA ALA A 455 3.73 13.53 -21.27
C ALA A 455 3.31 15.00 -21.10
N ASP A 456 2.36 15.50 -21.91
CA ASP A 456 1.81 16.86 -21.78
C ASP A 456 1.09 17.06 -20.43
N ALA A 457 0.34 16.06 -19.95
CA ALA A 457 -0.34 16.11 -18.64
C ALA A 457 0.65 16.21 -17.45
N LEU A 458 1.84 15.64 -17.62
CA LEU A 458 2.94 15.61 -16.65
C LEU A 458 3.97 16.72 -16.84
N GLY A 459 3.90 17.49 -17.93
CA GLY A 459 4.90 18.51 -18.28
C GLY A 459 6.24 17.95 -18.77
N MET A 460 6.28 16.67 -19.14
CA MET A 460 7.47 16.02 -19.69
C MET A 460 7.68 16.43 -21.15
N ARG A 461 8.93 16.65 -21.55
CA ARG A 461 9.26 17.22 -22.88
C ARG A 461 9.77 16.19 -23.89
N THR A 462 10.12 14.99 -23.40
CA THR A 462 10.77 13.94 -24.18
C THR A 462 10.07 12.60 -23.92
N VAL A 463 9.69 11.92 -25.00
CA VAL A 463 9.22 10.54 -24.98
C VAL A 463 10.17 9.68 -25.81
N PHE A 464 10.58 8.53 -25.28
CA PHE A 464 11.37 7.53 -25.99
C PHE A 464 10.51 6.31 -26.31
N ILE A 465 10.54 5.86 -27.56
CA ILE A 465 9.82 4.67 -28.03
C ILE A 465 10.80 3.80 -28.80
N HIS A 466 11.13 2.64 -28.25
CA HIS A 466 11.97 1.65 -28.89
C HIS A 466 11.26 1.01 -30.10
N SER A 467 12.01 0.52 -31.08
CA SER A 467 11.44 -0.12 -32.29
C SER A 467 10.68 -1.41 -31.99
N LEU A 468 10.97 -2.04 -30.84
CA LEU A 468 10.25 -3.20 -30.31
C LEU A 468 9.31 -2.84 -29.15
N ALA A 469 8.87 -1.58 -29.03
CA ALA A 469 8.03 -1.12 -27.92
C ALA A 469 6.75 -1.96 -27.73
N GLY A 470 6.12 -2.41 -28.81
CA GLY A 470 4.91 -3.25 -28.77
C GLY A 470 5.11 -4.67 -28.23
N VAL A 471 6.37 -5.12 -28.07
CA VAL A 471 6.78 -6.43 -27.54
C VAL A 471 7.95 -6.30 -26.54
N MET A 472 8.05 -5.13 -25.88
CA MET A 472 9.20 -4.76 -25.04
C MET A 472 9.43 -5.73 -23.89
N SER A 473 8.37 -6.23 -23.27
CA SER A 473 8.46 -7.18 -22.15
C SER A 473 9.15 -8.47 -22.58
N ALA A 474 8.75 -9.05 -23.71
CA ALA A 474 9.42 -10.20 -24.31
C ALA A 474 10.89 -9.89 -24.66
N TYR A 475 11.16 -8.72 -25.23
CA TYR A 475 12.54 -8.30 -25.54
C TYR A 475 13.41 -8.20 -24.28
N GLY A 476 12.89 -7.58 -23.21
CA GLY A 476 13.59 -7.42 -21.94
C GLY A 476 13.85 -8.75 -21.23
N MET A 477 12.95 -9.74 -21.36
CA MET A 477 13.21 -11.11 -20.92
C MET A 477 14.39 -11.73 -21.65
N GLY A 478 14.55 -11.46 -22.95
CA GLY A 478 15.74 -11.85 -23.71
C GLY A 478 17.04 -11.32 -23.14
N LEU A 479 17.02 -10.06 -22.70
CA LEU A 479 18.16 -9.32 -22.17
C LEU A 479 18.45 -9.57 -20.68
N ALA A 480 17.52 -10.17 -19.95
CA ALA A 480 17.62 -10.33 -18.51
C ALA A 480 18.76 -11.28 -18.10
N ASP A 481 19.38 -10.94 -16.98
CA ASP A 481 20.36 -11.79 -16.31
C ASP A 481 19.63 -12.91 -15.55
N GLN A 482 20.31 -14.04 -15.36
CA GLN A 482 19.83 -15.07 -14.45
C GLN A 482 20.22 -14.70 -13.03
N SER A 483 19.34 -14.90 -12.05
CA SER A 483 19.70 -14.63 -10.66
C SER A 483 19.18 -15.68 -9.69
N ALA A 484 19.96 -15.92 -8.65
CA ALA A 484 19.57 -16.74 -7.52
C ALA A 484 19.95 -15.98 -6.24
N MET A 485 18.97 -15.71 -5.39
CA MET A 485 19.20 -15.03 -4.12
C MET A 485 19.00 -15.98 -2.95
N ARG A 486 19.84 -15.84 -1.93
CA ARG A 486 19.68 -16.49 -0.63
C ARG A 486 19.80 -15.45 0.46
N GLU A 487 18.94 -15.56 1.46
CA GLU A 487 18.86 -14.64 2.59
C GLU A 487 18.76 -15.45 3.88
N GLN A 488 19.36 -14.94 4.94
CA GLN A 488 19.34 -15.53 6.28
C GLN A 488 19.27 -14.44 7.33
N ALA A 489 18.35 -14.59 8.29
CA ALA A 489 18.30 -13.76 9.49
C ALA A 489 19.47 -14.10 10.43
N VAL A 490 20.12 -13.08 10.98
CA VAL A 490 21.31 -13.21 11.84
C VAL A 490 21.05 -12.63 13.23
N GLU A 491 20.57 -11.37 13.27
CA GLU A 491 20.33 -10.62 14.50
C GLU A 491 21.54 -10.56 15.46
N ALA A 492 22.66 -10.01 14.98
CA ALA A 492 23.92 -9.87 15.73
C ALA A 492 24.56 -8.48 15.59
N ALA A 493 25.45 -8.08 16.50
CA ALA A 493 26.16 -6.81 16.40
C ALA A 493 27.14 -6.79 15.20
N LEU A 494 27.33 -5.61 14.60
CA LEU A 494 28.28 -5.39 13.52
C LEU A 494 29.71 -5.69 14.01
N GLY A 495 30.39 -6.60 13.31
CA GLY A 495 31.71 -7.13 13.71
C GLY A 495 31.67 -8.61 14.10
N ALA A 496 30.50 -9.24 14.17
CA ALA A 496 30.38 -10.70 14.17
C ALA A 496 31.08 -11.32 12.94
N ASP A 497 31.67 -12.50 13.10
CA ASP A 497 32.26 -13.24 11.99
C ASP A 497 31.16 -13.89 11.14
N LEU A 498 30.87 -13.29 9.99
CA LEU A 498 29.85 -13.73 9.03
C LEU A 498 30.48 -14.44 7.82
N ALA A 499 31.79 -14.69 7.82
CA ALA A 499 32.49 -15.21 6.66
C ALA A 499 31.97 -16.60 6.26
N ALA A 500 31.74 -17.47 7.23
CA ALA A 500 31.19 -18.81 6.99
C ALA A 500 29.77 -18.75 6.43
N ASP A 501 28.90 -17.89 6.96
CA ASP A 501 27.52 -17.74 6.50
C ASP A 501 27.47 -17.22 5.05
N PHE A 502 28.29 -16.23 4.72
CA PHE A 502 28.40 -15.70 3.36
C PHE A 502 28.93 -16.73 2.36
N VAL A 503 29.91 -17.55 2.76
CA VAL A 503 30.42 -18.65 1.92
C VAL A 503 29.32 -19.68 1.68
N GLN A 504 28.61 -20.10 2.73
CA GLN A 504 27.52 -21.07 2.61
C GLN A 504 26.40 -20.55 1.70
N LEU A 505 25.90 -19.33 1.91
CA LEU A 505 24.87 -18.73 1.07
C LEU A 505 25.35 -18.53 -0.37
N GLY A 506 26.61 -18.14 -0.56
CA GLY A 506 27.22 -17.99 -1.88
C GLY A 506 27.36 -19.31 -2.63
N GLU A 507 27.73 -20.40 -1.95
CA GLU A 507 27.78 -21.74 -2.52
C GLU A 507 26.39 -22.24 -2.91
N LEU A 508 25.37 -21.99 -2.09
CA LEU A 508 23.98 -22.32 -2.40
C LEU A 508 23.46 -21.54 -3.61
N ALA A 509 23.63 -20.22 -3.63
CA ALA A 509 23.19 -19.35 -4.72
C ALA A 509 23.94 -19.66 -6.03
N ARG A 510 25.25 -19.85 -5.98
CA ARG A 510 26.05 -20.27 -7.15
C ARG A 510 25.66 -21.66 -7.63
N GLY A 511 25.43 -22.58 -6.70
CA GLY A 511 24.99 -23.95 -6.99
C GLY A 511 23.67 -24.00 -7.74
N ASP A 512 22.75 -23.07 -7.46
CA ASP A 512 21.52 -22.91 -8.25
C ASP A 512 21.82 -22.55 -9.70
N LEU A 513 22.60 -21.49 -9.97
CA LEU A 513 22.89 -21.05 -11.33
C LEU A 513 23.68 -22.11 -12.13
N LEU A 514 24.60 -22.83 -11.49
CA LEU A 514 25.31 -23.95 -12.11
C LEU A 514 24.35 -25.08 -12.50
N ARG A 515 23.38 -25.43 -11.64
CA ARG A 515 22.34 -26.43 -11.97
C ARG A 515 21.45 -25.96 -13.13
N GLN A 516 21.31 -24.65 -13.32
CA GLN A 516 20.58 -24.05 -14.43
C GLN A 516 21.41 -23.92 -15.71
N GLY A 517 22.67 -24.35 -15.71
CA GLY A 517 23.53 -24.35 -16.91
C GLY A 517 24.25 -23.02 -17.18
N VAL A 518 24.40 -22.15 -16.18
CA VAL A 518 25.25 -20.95 -16.29
C VAL A 518 26.71 -21.32 -16.09
N GLU A 519 27.58 -20.92 -17.02
CA GLU A 519 29.03 -21.12 -16.91
C GLU A 519 29.62 -20.34 -15.72
N LEU A 520 30.59 -20.95 -15.02
CA LEU A 520 31.13 -20.42 -13.77
C LEU A 520 31.76 -19.02 -13.92
N ASP A 521 32.38 -18.74 -15.06
CA ASP A 521 33.03 -17.45 -15.38
C ASP A 521 32.03 -16.31 -15.64
N ARG A 522 30.75 -16.65 -15.87
CA ARG A 522 29.65 -15.69 -16.04
C ARG A 522 28.89 -15.42 -14.75
N ILE A 523 29.23 -16.10 -13.65
CA ILE A 523 28.57 -15.94 -12.35
C ILE A 523 29.35 -14.94 -11.49
N ALA A 524 28.73 -13.82 -11.16
CA ALA A 524 29.19 -12.89 -10.13
C ALA A 524 28.36 -13.08 -8.85
N LEU A 525 29.00 -12.95 -7.68
CA LEU A 525 28.30 -12.93 -6.40
C LEU A 525 28.24 -11.49 -5.88
N VAL A 526 27.06 -11.06 -5.48
CA VAL A 526 26.85 -9.79 -4.78
C VAL A 526 26.44 -10.09 -3.36
N GLN A 527 27.29 -9.72 -2.41
CA GLN A 527 27.09 -9.93 -0.99
C GLN A 527 26.58 -8.66 -0.33
N ARG A 528 25.52 -8.77 0.46
CA ARG A 528 24.87 -7.63 1.12
C ARG A 528 24.62 -7.90 2.59
N VAL A 529 24.69 -6.84 3.38
CA VAL A 529 24.42 -6.86 4.81
C VAL A 529 23.26 -5.91 5.09
N HIS A 530 22.29 -6.37 5.88
CA HIS A 530 21.12 -5.59 6.27
C HIS A 530 21.43 -4.98 7.63
N LEU A 531 21.81 -3.71 7.64
CA LEU A 531 22.25 -3.00 8.85
C LEU A 531 21.16 -2.10 9.39
N ARG A 532 21.00 -2.10 10.71
CA ARG A 532 20.12 -1.19 11.44
C ARG A 532 20.81 -0.68 12.70
N TYR A 533 20.42 0.48 13.22
CA TYR A 533 20.85 0.86 14.57
C TYR A 533 20.17 -0.06 15.60
N GLU A 534 20.88 -0.40 16.66
CA GLU A 534 20.33 -1.13 17.80
C GLU A 534 19.05 -0.45 18.32
N GLY A 535 17.99 -1.23 18.49
CA GLY A 535 16.67 -0.76 18.88
C GLY A 535 15.79 -0.20 17.76
N THR A 536 16.28 -0.16 16.51
CA THR A 536 15.49 0.20 15.32
C THR A 536 15.14 -1.04 14.49
N ASP A 537 13.95 -1.09 13.86
CA ASP A 537 13.51 -2.22 12.98
C ASP A 537 13.69 -2.04 11.46
N THR A 538 14.34 -0.96 10.99
CA THR A 538 14.50 -0.73 9.55
C THR A 538 15.95 -0.95 9.22
N ALA A 539 16.26 -2.09 8.59
CA ALA A 539 17.57 -2.25 8.00
C ALA A 539 17.67 -1.51 6.68
N LEU A 540 18.86 -0.94 6.46
CA LEU A 540 19.32 -0.49 5.17
C LEU A 540 20.31 -1.52 4.64
N VAL A 541 20.12 -1.86 3.38
CA VAL A 541 20.97 -2.82 2.69
C VAL A 541 22.24 -2.10 2.24
N VAL A 542 23.40 -2.61 2.65
CA VAL A 542 24.72 -2.14 2.21
C VAL A 542 25.49 -3.28 1.55
N LEU A 543 26.47 -2.96 0.72
CA LEU A 543 27.37 -3.97 0.17
C LEU A 543 28.30 -4.48 1.29
N PHE A 544 28.58 -5.78 1.27
CA PHE A 544 29.57 -6.37 2.16
C PHE A 544 30.95 -5.79 1.85
N ASP A 545 31.59 -5.23 2.88
CA ASP A 545 32.87 -4.51 2.80
C ASP A 545 33.57 -4.66 4.16
N THR A 546 34.70 -3.98 4.36
CA THR A 546 35.28 -3.73 5.69
C THR A 546 34.25 -3.11 6.63
N LEU A 547 34.42 -3.31 7.94
CA LEU A 547 33.53 -2.75 8.97
C LEU A 547 33.33 -1.23 8.79
N THR A 548 34.41 -0.50 8.54
CA THR A 548 34.38 0.95 8.29
C THR A 548 33.67 1.31 6.98
N GLY A 549 33.88 0.53 5.92
CA GLY A 549 33.19 0.72 4.63
C GLY A 549 31.68 0.51 4.74
N MET A 550 31.27 -0.57 5.40
CA MET A 550 29.84 -0.86 5.64
C MET A 550 29.17 0.22 6.51
N GLN A 551 29.85 0.69 7.56
CA GLN A 551 29.34 1.79 8.39
C GLN A 551 29.18 3.08 7.59
N ALA A 552 30.16 3.45 6.76
CA ALA A 552 30.06 4.66 5.92
C ALA A 552 28.93 4.57 4.88
N GLN A 553 28.78 3.42 4.22
CA GLN A 553 27.65 3.16 3.31
C GLN A 553 26.31 3.29 4.04
N PHE A 554 26.20 2.68 5.23
CA PHE A 554 25.00 2.75 6.04
C PHE A 554 24.70 4.19 6.46
N GLU A 555 25.66 4.93 6.99
CA GLU A 555 25.47 6.32 7.42
C GLU A 555 25.09 7.24 6.26
N ALA A 556 25.68 7.06 5.07
CA ALA A 556 25.31 7.83 3.89
C ALA A 556 23.86 7.54 3.46
N ALA A 557 23.47 6.26 3.38
CA ALA A 557 22.12 5.84 3.06
C ALA A 557 21.12 6.30 4.14
N TYR A 558 21.49 6.18 5.41
CA TYR A 558 20.68 6.56 6.57
C TYR A 558 20.46 8.07 6.60
N LYS A 559 21.50 8.88 6.37
CA LYS A 559 21.38 10.34 6.30
C LYS A 559 20.54 10.79 5.10
N LYS A 560 20.70 10.15 3.93
CA LYS A 560 19.84 10.43 2.76
C LYS A 560 18.37 10.11 3.07
N ARG A 561 18.11 9.01 3.76
CA ARG A 561 16.75 8.55 4.07
C ARG A 561 16.13 9.22 5.29
N PHE A 562 16.91 9.72 6.23
CA PHE A 562 16.42 10.15 7.56
C PHE A 562 16.90 11.54 8.01
N SER A 563 17.87 12.14 7.33
CA SER A 563 18.46 13.46 7.62
C SER A 563 19.26 13.58 8.92
N PHE A 564 19.47 12.50 9.69
CA PHE A 564 20.30 12.49 10.90
C PHE A 564 21.05 11.15 11.09
N LEU A 565 21.97 11.06 12.06
CA LEU A 565 22.70 9.82 12.44
C LEU A 565 22.57 9.56 13.96
N MET A 566 22.83 8.33 14.40
CA MET A 566 22.77 7.93 15.82
C MET A 566 24.12 7.33 16.27
N PRO A 567 25.22 8.11 16.29
CA PRO A 567 26.58 7.57 16.46
C PRO A 567 26.84 6.90 17.82
N ALA A 568 26.01 7.17 18.82
CA ALA A 568 26.10 6.53 20.14
C ALA A 568 25.56 5.08 20.17
N ARG A 569 24.99 4.57 19.06
CA ARG A 569 24.37 3.24 19.01
C ARG A 569 25.16 2.27 18.17
N ALA A 570 25.19 1.02 18.61
CA ALA A 570 25.74 -0.07 17.83
C ALA A 570 24.91 -0.31 16.57
N LEU A 571 25.56 -0.82 15.51
CA LEU A 571 24.89 -1.34 14.34
C LEU A 571 24.62 -2.84 14.54
N ILE A 572 23.43 -3.28 14.15
CA ILE A 572 22.98 -4.67 14.19
C ILE A 572 22.84 -5.16 12.75
N VAL A 573 23.41 -6.33 12.49
CA VAL A 573 23.17 -7.14 11.30
C VAL A 573 21.86 -7.89 11.51
N GLU A 574 20.78 -7.38 10.92
CA GLU A 574 19.47 -8.04 10.94
C GLU A 574 19.53 -9.35 10.14
N ALA A 575 20.06 -9.25 8.92
CA ALA A 575 20.16 -10.34 7.97
C ALA A 575 21.36 -10.13 7.03
N ILE A 576 21.70 -11.20 6.32
CA ILE A 576 22.65 -11.17 5.21
C ILE A 576 21.98 -11.77 3.97
N SER A 577 22.39 -11.29 2.79
CA SER A 577 21.93 -11.86 1.53
C SER A 577 23.07 -12.00 0.52
N VAL A 578 23.00 -13.06 -0.28
CA VAL A 578 23.90 -13.30 -1.41
C VAL A 578 23.07 -13.50 -2.66
N GLU A 579 23.31 -12.65 -3.66
CA GLU A 579 22.71 -12.76 -4.99
C GLU A 579 23.79 -13.24 -5.96
N ALA A 580 23.61 -14.42 -6.52
CA ALA A 580 24.38 -14.87 -7.67
C ALA A 580 23.73 -14.30 -8.94
N ILE A 581 24.52 -13.65 -9.79
CA ILE A 581 24.09 -13.06 -11.06
C ILE A 581 24.84 -13.76 -12.19
N GLY A 582 24.10 -14.48 -13.02
CA GLY A 582 24.58 -15.05 -14.27
C GLY A 582 24.36 -14.07 -15.40
N ALA A 583 25.42 -13.39 -15.85
CA ALA A 583 25.34 -12.37 -16.89
C ALA A 583 24.72 -12.95 -18.18
N SER A 584 23.76 -12.24 -18.77
CA SER A 584 23.04 -12.66 -19.98
C SER A 584 24.00 -12.92 -21.15
N ASP A 585 23.68 -13.93 -21.96
CA ASP A 585 24.35 -14.25 -23.23
C ASP A 585 23.77 -13.44 -24.41
N ALA A 586 22.88 -12.47 -24.12
CA ALA A 586 22.25 -11.66 -25.15
C ALA A 586 23.32 -10.90 -25.97
N PRO A 587 23.35 -11.06 -27.30
CA PRO A 587 24.32 -10.38 -28.15
C PRO A 587 24.08 -8.87 -28.17
N ALA A 588 25.13 -8.10 -28.48
CA ALA A 588 25.00 -6.66 -28.71
C ALA A 588 24.00 -6.37 -29.85
N VAL A 589 23.15 -5.37 -29.66
CA VAL A 589 22.15 -4.95 -30.65
C VAL A 589 22.88 -4.51 -31.92
N ALA A 590 22.68 -5.22 -33.02
CA ALA A 590 23.27 -4.85 -34.30
C ALA A 590 22.62 -3.56 -34.80
N THR A 591 23.43 -2.55 -35.12
CA THR A 591 22.92 -1.33 -35.77
C THR A 591 22.43 -1.70 -37.17
N PRO A 592 21.14 -1.47 -37.49
CA PRO A 592 20.65 -1.73 -38.84
C PRO A 592 21.45 -0.92 -39.85
N ALA A 593 22.09 -1.59 -40.81
CA ALA A 593 22.79 -0.93 -41.90
C ALA A 593 21.76 -0.38 -42.90
N HIS A 594 21.30 0.84 -42.69
CA HIS A 594 20.45 1.55 -43.64
C HIS A 594 21.29 2.43 -44.56
N ALA A 595 21.05 2.31 -45.88
CA ALA A 595 21.53 3.32 -46.82
C ALA A 595 20.86 4.68 -46.51
N PRO A 596 21.55 5.81 -46.71
CA PRO A 596 20.96 7.15 -46.56
C PRO A 596 19.70 7.28 -47.41
N ARG A 597 18.66 7.94 -46.88
CA ARG A 597 17.41 8.16 -47.63
C ARG A 597 17.69 8.99 -48.89
N ALA A 598 17.26 8.48 -50.05
CA ALA A 598 17.22 9.24 -51.29
C ALA A 598 15.87 9.96 -51.39
N GLY A 599 15.84 11.28 -51.22
CA GLY A 599 14.63 12.12 -51.30
C GLY A 599 13.96 12.42 -49.95
N ALA A 600 12.86 13.16 -49.99
CA ALA A 600 12.10 13.54 -48.78
C ALA A 600 11.28 12.36 -48.22
N LEU A 601 11.06 12.35 -46.91
CA LEU A 601 10.12 11.44 -46.27
C LEU A 601 8.69 11.76 -46.75
N ALA A 602 7.95 10.75 -47.19
CA ALA A 602 6.56 10.87 -47.61
C ALA A 602 5.67 9.90 -46.83
N PRO A 603 4.43 10.30 -46.47
CA PRO A 603 3.50 9.41 -45.79
C PRO A 603 3.02 8.29 -46.72
N LEU A 604 2.72 7.12 -46.15
CA LEU A 604 2.06 6.02 -46.87
C LEU A 604 0.62 6.39 -47.24
N ALA A 605 -0.04 7.18 -46.41
CA ALA A 605 -1.38 7.72 -46.63
C ALA A 605 -1.59 9.02 -45.86
N THR A 606 -2.50 9.86 -46.34
CA THR A 606 -3.08 10.95 -45.54
C THR A 606 -4.43 10.48 -45.02
N VAL A 607 -4.63 10.53 -43.70
CA VAL A 607 -5.83 10.03 -43.03
C VAL A 607 -6.45 11.10 -42.14
N ALA A 608 -7.75 11.03 -41.94
CA ALA A 608 -8.45 11.92 -41.01
C ALA A 608 -8.24 11.46 -39.56
N MET A 609 -7.79 12.37 -38.70
CA MET A 609 -7.65 12.15 -37.26
C MET A 609 -8.30 13.31 -36.49
N TYR A 610 -9.12 12.99 -35.50
CA TYR A 610 -9.69 13.96 -34.57
C TYR A 610 -8.75 14.15 -33.39
N CYS A 611 -8.25 15.36 -33.21
CA CYS A 611 -7.37 15.72 -32.09
C CYS A 611 -7.47 17.21 -31.78
N ALA A 612 -7.44 17.54 -30.49
CA ALA A 612 -7.59 18.91 -30.00
C ALA A 612 -8.89 19.55 -30.51
N GLY A 613 -10.01 18.81 -30.39
CA GLY A 613 -11.36 19.28 -30.71
C GLY A 613 -11.69 19.46 -32.21
N ALA A 614 -10.84 18.99 -33.13
CA ALA A 614 -11.09 19.12 -34.56
C ALA A 614 -10.53 17.95 -35.40
N TRP A 615 -11.19 17.65 -36.52
CA TRP A 615 -10.67 16.77 -37.56
C TRP A 615 -9.51 17.43 -38.32
N ARG A 616 -8.42 16.68 -38.53
CA ARG A 616 -7.22 17.12 -39.24
C ARG A 616 -6.71 16.04 -40.19
N ASP A 617 -6.23 16.46 -41.34
CA ASP A 617 -5.47 15.58 -42.25
C ASP A 617 -4.10 15.31 -41.65
N SER A 618 -3.80 14.03 -41.41
CA SER A 618 -2.60 13.57 -40.71
C SER A 618 -1.83 12.58 -41.58
N GLY A 619 -0.50 12.71 -41.59
CA GLY A 619 0.37 11.76 -42.29
C GLY A 619 0.46 10.44 -41.54
N LEU A 620 0.21 9.33 -42.23
CA LEU A 620 0.43 7.97 -41.72
C LEU A 620 1.72 7.41 -42.32
N TYR A 621 2.65 7.02 -41.46
CA TYR A 621 3.96 6.46 -41.82
C TYR A 621 4.06 5.03 -41.31
N GLY A 622 4.66 4.13 -42.09
CA GLY A 622 4.98 2.78 -41.62
C GLY A 622 6.37 2.77 -40.98
N ALA A 623 6.54 2.12 -39.82
CA ALA A 623 7.83 2.04 -39.12
C ALA A 623 8.97 1.54 -40.03
N ASP A 624 8.72 0.50 -40.84
CA ASP A 624 9.69 -0.07 -41.79
C ASP A 624 10.12 0.89 -42.91
N SER A 625 9.32 1.93 -43.17
CA SER A 625 9.63 2.94 -44.17
C SER A 625 10.58 4.01 -43.65
N LEU A 626 10.73 4.14 -42.33
CA LEU A 626 11.55 5.16 -41.68
C LEU A 626 13.05 4.82 -41.72
N ARG A 627 13.90 5.84 -41.72
CA ARG A 627 15.37 5.74 -41.78
C ARG A 627 16.00 6.64 -40.71
N PRO A 628 17.20 6.29 -40.20
CA PRO A 628 17.92 7.16 -39.28
C PRO A 628 18.02 8.61 -39.77
N GLY A 629 17.68 9.55 -38.89
CA GLY A 629 17.69 10.99 -39.20
C GLY A 629 16.39 11.56 -39.77
N ASP A 630 15.40 10.73 -40.07
CA ASP A 630 14.06 11.21 -40.44
C ASP A 630 13.40 11.96 -39.27
N ALA A 631 12.57 12.97 -39.59
CA ALA A 631 11.80 13.75 -38.64
C ALA A 631 10.33 13.88 -39.09
N ILE A 632 9.39 13.77 -38.15
CA ILE A 632 7.94 13.79 -38.41
C ILE A 632 7.28 14.76 -37.43
N ASP A 633 6.69 15.84 -37.95
CA ASP A 633 5.88 16.78 -37.15
C ASP A 633 4.44 16.26 -37.00
N GLY A 634 3.88 16.39 -35.79
CA GLY A 634 2.48 16.08 -35.51
C GLY A 634 1.51 17.16 -36.02
N PRO A 635 0.24 16.83 -36.30
CA PRO A 635 -0.42 15.54 -36.11
C PRO A 635 -0.01 14.47 -37.13
N ALA A 636 0.46 13.32 -36.64
CA ALA A 636 0.88 12.20 -37.48
C ALA A 636 0.72 10.85 -36.76
N ILE A 637 0.68 9.75 -37.53
CA ILE A 637 0.58 8.39 -37.02
C ILE A 637 1.76 7.58 -37.55
N VAL A 638 2.46 6.87 -36.67
CA VAL A 638 3.43 5.84 -37.06
C VAL A 638 2.81 4.48 -36.75
N SER A 639 2.50 3.72 -37.79
CA SER A 639 1.99 2.36 -37.72
C SER A 639 3.17 1.37 -37.76
N ASP A 640 3.20 0.48 -36.77
CA ASP A 640 4.11 -0.65 -36.68
C ASP A 640 3.30 -1.96 -36.67
N ALA A 641 3.94 -3.08 -36.97
CA ALA A 641 3.34 -4.40 -36.91
C ALA A 641 2.80 -4.74 -35.51
N ASN A 642 3.40 -4.19 -34.44
CA ASN A 642 3.10 -4.54 -33.06
C ASN A 642 2.50 -3.40 -32.22
N ALA A 643 2.49 -2.16 -32.74
CA ALA A 643 2.04 -0.98 -32.01
C ALA A 643 1.61 0.14 -32.96
N THR A 644 0.97 1.17 -32.41
CA THR A 644 0.71 2.43 -33.12
C THR A 644 1.11 3.60 -32.25
N THR A 645 1.90 4.51 -32.81
CA THR A 645 2.35 5.73 -32.14
C THR A 645 1.64 6.93 -32.73
N VAL A 646 0.99 7.72 -31.87
CA VAL A 646 0.34 8.97 -32.25
C VAL A 646 1.26 10.13 -31.87
N ILE A 647 1.61 10.95 -32.85
CA ILE A 647 2.38 12.18 -32.65
C ILE A 647 1.35 13.31 -32.61
N GLU A 648 1.02 13.80 -31.42
CA GLU A 648 0.03 14.86 -31.23
C GLU A 648 0.51 16.21 -31.80
N PRO A 649 -0.40 17.14 -32.12
CA PRO A 649 -0.02 18.48 -32.57
C PRO A 649 1.02 19.16 -31.67
N GLY A 650 2.09 19.68 -32.27
CA GLY A 650 3.18 20.35 -31.55
C GLY A 650 4.28 19.42 -31.00
N TRP A 651 4.15 18.12 -31.20
CA TRP A 651 5.24 17.16 -31.02
C TRP A 651 5.95 16.88 -32.35
N ARG A 652 7.22 16.51 -32.28
CA ARG A 652 8.03 16.00 -33.40
C ARG A 652 8.65 14.67 -33.01
N ALA A 653 8.60 13.66 -33.88
CA ALA A 653 9.36 12.43 -33.72
C ALA A 653 10.64 12.48 -34.55
N ASP A 654 11.79 12.14 -33.93
CA ASP A 654 13.09 11.99 -34.58
C ASP A 654 13.52 10.51 -34.57
N VAL A 655 13.97 9.99 -35.70
CA VAL A 655 14.41 8.58 -35.83
C VAL A 655 15.89 8.44 -35.51
N THR A 656 16.23 7.60 -34.53
CA THR A 656 17.63 7.39 -34.08
C THR A 656 18.43 6.50 -35.04
N ALA A 657 19.75 6.38 -34.82
CA ALA A 657 20.63 5.47 -35.54
C ALA A 657 20.19 3.98 -35.47
N HIS A 658 19.46 3.62 -34.41
CA HIS A 658 18.95 2.27 -34.19
C HIS A 658 17.48 2.10 -34.64
N GLY A 659 16.90 3.11 -35.29
CA GLY A 659 15.51 3.07 -35.76
C GLY A 659 14.47 3.26 -34.65
N HIS A 660 14.86 3.79 -33.48
CA HIS A 660 13.94 4.15 -32.41
C HIS A 660 13.36 5.54 -32.64
N LEU A 661 12.28 5.89 -31.95
CA LEU A 661 11.69 7.23 -32.01
C LEU A 661 11.99 7.99 -30.71
N ILE A 662 12.44 9.23 -30.86
CA ILE A 662 12.48 10.22 -29.77
C ILE A 662 11.48 11.30 -30.13
N LEU A 663 10.41 11.41 -29.36
CA LEU A 663 9.42 12.46 -29.54
C LEU A 663 9.78 13.63 -28.64
N ARG A 664 9.83 14.83 -29.23
CA ARG A 664 10.13 16.09 -28.55
C ARG A 664 8.97 17.05 -28.68
N ARG A 665 8.65 17.73 -27.59
CA ARG A 665 7.70 18.84 -27.61
C ARG A 665 8.36 20.06 -28.25
N VAL A 666 8.01 20.37 -29.51
CA VAL A 666 8.67 21.43 -30.32
C VAL A 666 7.92 22.76 -30.31
N VAL A 667 6.60 22.73 -30.12
CA VAL A 667 5.81 23.93 -29.78
C VAL A 667 5.73 23.99 -28.26
N ALA A 668 5.87 25.13 -27.58
CA ALA A 668 5.58 25.11 -26.14
C ALA A 668 4.10 24.73 -25.94
N LEU A 669 3.77 23.99 -24.87
CA LEU A 669 2.38 24.00 -24.42
C LEU A 669 2.01 25.47 -24.21
N PRO A 670 0.78 25.90 -24.59
CA PRO A 670 0.28 27.17 -24.05
C PRO A 670 0.55 27.12 -22.56
N GLU A 671 1.14 28.16 -21.97
CA GLU A 671 1.16 28.27 -20.52
C GLU A 671 -0.27 27.93 -20.10
N ARG A 672 -0.44 26.82 -19.35
CA ARG A 672 -1.71 26.56 -18.67
C ARG A 672 -2.04 27.91 -18.08
N ARG A 673 -3.17 28.52 -18.49
CA ARG A 673 -3.65 29.84 -18.03
C ARG A 673 -3.03 30.06 -16.66
N ALA A 674 -2.11 31.02 -16.52
CA ALA A 674 -1.34 31.22 -15.30
C ALA A 674 -2.24 30.86 -14.13
N ILE A 675 -1.90 29.74 -13.43
CA ILE A 675 -2.86 29.04 -12.58
C ILE A 675 -3.49 30.08 -11.67
N GLY A 676 -4.78 30.34 -11.88
CA GLY A 676 -5.47 31.40 -11.20
C GLY A 676 -5.72 31.02 -9.75
N THR A 677 -6.11 32.00 -8.96
CA THR A 677 -6.65 31.77 -7.63
C THR A 677 -8.10 31.25 -7.65
N ASP A 678 -8.72 31.15 -8.83
CA ASP A 678 -10.08 30.62 -9.01
C ASP A 678 -10.11 29.09 -8.90
N ALA A 679 -11.22 28.54 -8.39
CA ALA A 679 -11.41 27.10 -8.24
C ALA A 679 -11.56 26.42 -9.61
N ASP A 680 -10.53 25.69 -10.03
CA ASP A 680 -10.58 24.77 -11.16
C ASP A 680 -10.74 23.33 -10.63
N PRO A 681 -11.77 22.57 -11.06
CA PRO A 681 -12.03 21.22 -10.54
C PRO A 681 -10.87 20.23 -10.71
N VAL A 682 -10.09 20.34 -11.79
CA VAL A 682 -8.93 19.47 -12.03
C VAL A 682 -7.79 19.88 -11.11
N MET A 683 -7.54 21.18 -10.98
CA MET A 683 -6.49 21.68 -10.08
C MET A 683 -6.84 21.44 -8.61
N LEU A 684 -8.11 21.50 -8.23
CA LEU A 684 -8.58 21.17 -6.89
C LEU A 684 -8.20 19.74 -6.52
N GLU A 685 -8.44 18.80 -7.42
CA GLU A 685 -8.06 17.40 -7.24
C GLU A 685 -6.53 17.23 -7.18
N ILE A 686 -5.78 17.96 -8.01
CA ILE A 686 -4.31 17.94 -7.97
C ILE A 686 -3.79 18.44 -6.62
N PHE A 687 -4.25 19.61 -6.15
CA PHE A 687 -3.80 20.19 -4.89
C PHE A 687 -4.21 19.33 -3.69
N ASN A 688 -5.42 18.76 -3.70
CA ASN A 688 -5.84 17.79 -2.70
C ASN A 688 -4.84 16.62 -2.58
N ASN A 689 -4.52 15.97 -3.70
CA ASN A 689 -3.56 14.86 -3.74
C ASN A 689 -2.15 15.29 -3.34
N LEU A 690 -1.71 16.50 -3.71
CA LEU A 690 -0.39 17.01 -3.33
C LEU A 690 -0.30 17.27 -1.81
N PHE A 691 -1.29 17.91 -1.19
CA PHE A 691 -1.30 18.14 0.27
C PHE A 691 -1.32 16.81 1.03
N MET A 692 -2.15 15.85 0.59
CA MET A 692 -2.19 14.51 1.16
C MET A 692 -0.84 13.80 1.03
N SER A 693 -0.22 13.84 -0.16
CA SER A 693 1.10 13.23 -0.38
C SER A 693 2.18 13.82 0.53
N ILE A 694 2.18 15.13 0.78
CA ILE A 694 3.12 15.74 1.73
C ILE A 694 2.91 15.17 3.13
N ALA A 695 1.66 15.09 3.61
CA ALA A 695 1.36 14.54 4.92
C ALA A 695 1.77 13.04 5.04
N GLU A 696 1.55 12.26 3.98
CA GLU A 696 1.99 10.86 3.90
C GLU A 696 3.52 10.73 3.87
N GLN A 697 4.24 11.58 3.14
CA GLN A 697 5.70 11.61 3.15
C GLN A 697 6.26 11.93 4.54
N MET A 698 5.62 12.85 5.28
CA MET A 698 5.95 13.11 6.69
C MET A 698 5.72 11.84 7.52
N GLY A 699 4.59 11.17 7.35
CA GLY A 699 4.26 9.94 8.08
C GLY A 699 5.22 8.80 7.80
N LEU A 700 5.60 8.59 6.54
CA LEU A 700 6.61 7.62 6.14
C LEU A 700 7.98 7.95 6.77
N ARG A 701 8.35 9.23 6.84
CA ARG A 701 9.58 9.68 7.50
C ARG A 701 9.55 9.41 9.00
N LEU A 702 8.42 9.65 9.67
CA LEU A 702 8.23 9.37 11.09
C LEU A 702 8.30 7.86 11.36
N GLN A 703 7.52 7.05 10.64
CA GLN A 703 7.48 5.60 10.80
C GLN A 703 8.87 4.96 10.70
N ASN A 704 9.66 5.38 9.71
CA ASN A 704 10.96 4.76 9.48
C ASN A 704 12.05 5.24 10.46
N THR A 705 11.90 6.41 11.08
CA THR A 705 12.90 6.98 12.02
C THR A 705 12.57 6.77 13.49
N ALA A 706 11.32 6.49 13.81
CA ALA A 706 10.88 6.25 15.18
C ALA A 706 11.50 5.00 15.79
N HIS A 707 11.62 5.01 17.12
CA HIS A 707 12.22 3.94 17.90
C HIS A 707 11.17 3.10 18.65
N SER A 708 10.07 3.71 19.12
CA SER A 708 9.01 2.96 19.79
C SER A 708 8.23 2.05 18.84
N VAL A 709 7.86 0.86 19.34
CA VAL A 709 6.96 -0.09 18.66
C VAL A 709 5.64 0.61 18.30
N ASN A 710 5.15 1.50 19.17
CA ASN A 710 3.91 2.27 19.00
C ASN A 710 3.89 3.06 17.70
N ILE A 711 4.90 3.93 17.48
CA ILE A 711 4.93 4.75 16.27
C ILE A 711 5.33 3.90 15.06
N LYS A 712 6.32 3.01 15.21
CA LYS A 712 6.94 2.31 14.09
C LYS A 712 6.11 1.17 13.51
N GLU A 713 5.65 0.26 14.35
CA GLU A 713 4.95 -0.96 13.92
C GLU A 713 3.45 -0.80 14.05
N ARG A 714 3.01 -0.19 15.16
CA ARG A 714 1.60 0.00 15.44
C ARG A 714 0.98 1.19 14.69
N LEU A 715 1.82 2.06 14.11
CA LEU A 715 1.43 3.26 13.36
C LEU A 715 0.56 4.22 14.18
N ASP A 716 0.84 4.31 15.48
CA ASP A 716 0.13 5.16 16.43
C ASP A 716 0.69 6.60 16.40
N PHE A 717 0.50 7.25 15.26
CA PHE A 717 0.92 8.63 15.02
C PHE A 717 0.04 9.28 13.96
N SER A 718 0.14 10.60 13.77
CA SER A 718 -0.41 11.29 12.60
C SER A 718 0.44 12.50 12.23
N CYS A 719 0.52 12.78 10.94
CA CYS A 719 1.21 13.95 10.39
C CYS A 719 0.19 14.79 9.63
N ALA A 720 0.28 16.12 9.77
CA ALA A 720 -0.71 17.04 9.23
C ALA A 720 -0.11 18.38 8.80
N ILE A 721 -0.78 19.00 7.83
CA ILE A 721 -0.48 20.31 7.27
C ILE A 721 -1.59 21.27 7.66
N PHE A 722 -1.20 22.48 8.05
CA PHE A 722 -2.11 23.53 8.47
C PHE A 722 -1.82 24.82 7.70
N ASP A 723 -2.87 25.60 7.45
CA ASP A 723 -2.73 26.95 6.90
C ASP A 723 -2.11 27.94 7.91
N ALA A 724 -1.95 29.20 7.49
CA ALA A 724 -1.42 30.27 8.34
C ALA A 724 -2.27 30.56 9.59
N GLN A 725 -3.53 30.14 9.61
CA GLN A 725 -4.48 30.29 10.71
C GLN A 725 -4.52 29.05 11.63
N GLY A 726 -3.73 28.01 11.31
CA GLY A 726 -3.69 26.77 12.07
C GLY A 726 -4.90 25.87 11.82
N GLN A 727 -5.61 26.04 10.70
CA GLN A 727 -6.70 25.13 10.31
C GLN A 727 -6.14 23.95 9.51
N LEU A 728 -6.68 22.76 9.77
CA LEU A 728 -6.24 21.53 9.11
C LEU A 728 -6.55 21.59 7.61
N ILE A 729 -5.55 21.29 6.78
CA ILE A 729 -5.65 21.19 5.31
C ILE A 729 -5.63 19.73 4.86
N ALA A 730 -4.66 18.96 5.33
CA ALA A 730 -4.47 17.56 4.98
C ALA A 730 -3.75 16.80 6.10
N ASN A 731 -3.96 15.49 6.17
CA ASN A 731 -3.32 14.61 7.15
C ASN A 731 -3.04 13.22 6.58
N ALA A 732 -2.00 12.56 7.07
CA ALA A 732 -1.81 11.14 6.86
C ALA A 732 -2.87 10.36 7.66
N PRO A 733 -3.71 9.51 7.03
CA PRO A 733 -4.80 8.83 7.69
C PRO A 733 -4.30 7.61 8.48
N HIS A 734 -3.93 7.82 9.74
CA HIS A 734 -3.52 6.74 10.64
C HIS A 734 -4.46 6.62 11.85
N MET A 735 -4.58 7.66 12.69
CA MET A 735 -5.45 7.64 13.88
C MET A 735 -6.55 8.71 13.81
N PRO A 736 -7.84 8.33 13.73
CA PRO A 736 -8.96 9.29 13.67
C PRO A 736 -8.99 10.30 14.81
N VAL A 737 -8.58 9.91 16.03
CA VAL A 737 -8.61 10.80 17.20
C VAL A 737 -7.64 11.99 17.13
N HIS A 738 -6.57 11.87 16.36
CA HIS A 738 -5.62 12.98 16.13
C HIS A 738 -6.22 14.08 15.25
N LEU A 739 -7.16 13.72 14.38
CA LEU A 739 -7.52 14.52 13.21
C LEU A 739 -8.31 15.78 13.57
N GLY A 740 -9.13 15.74 14.62
CA GLY A 740 -9.85 16.92 15.12
C GLY A 740 -9.11 17.74 16.16
N SER A 741 -8.08 17.18 16.81
CA SER A 741 -7.47 17.76 18.01
C SER A 741 -6.17 18.52 17.74
N MET A 742 -5.38 18.15 16.73
CA MET A 742 -4.09 18.80 16.46
C MET A 742 -4.21 20.29 16.10
N GLY A 743 -5.29 20.74 15.45
CA GLY A 743 -5.48 22.16 15.11
C GLY A 743 -5.51 23.07 16.35
N GLU A 744 -6.01 22.57 17.48
CA GLU A 744 -6.01 23.34 18.73
C GLU A 744 -4.61 23.42 19.36
N SER A 745 -3.80 22.36 19.23
CA SER A 745 -2.38 22.39 19.61
C SER A 745 -1.62 23.46 18.81
N ILE A 746 -1.87 23.54 17.50
CA ILE A 746 -1.26 24.56 16.62
C ILE A 746 -1.65 25.97 17.09
N ARG A 747 -2.95 26.24 17.29
CA ARG A 747 -3.44 27.55 17.77
C ARG A 747 -2.89 27.94 19.14
N THR A 748 -2.69 26.97 20.03
CA THR A 748 -2.07 27.20 21.34
C THR A 748 -0.62 27.65 21.19
N VAL A 749 0.19 26.95 20.38
CA VAL A 749 1.58 27.33 20.08
C VAL A 749 1.64 28.70 19.39
N MET A 750 0.75 28.97 18.44
CA MET A 750 0.63 30.28 17.78
C MET A 750 0.41 31.40 18.79
N THR A 751 -0.58 31.23 19.66
CA THR A 751 -0.98 32.27 20.64
C THR A 751 0.13 32.52 21.66
N ARG A 752 0.72 31.46 22.21
CA ARG A 752 1.73 31.56 23.29
C ARG A 752 3.08 32.06 22.82
N ASN A 753 3.40 31.93 21.53
CA ASN A 753 4.69 32.34 20.96
C ASN A 753 4.54 33.46 19.91
N ALA A 754 3.40 34.15 19.89
CA ALA A 754 3.10 35.22 18.93
C ALA A 754 4.21 36.30 18.95
N GLY A 755 4.78 36.59 17.78
CA GLY A 755 5.86 37.57 17.62
C GLY A 755 7.25 37.12 18.09
N ALA A 756 7.39 35.92 18.65
CA ALA A 756 8.66 35.39 19.15
C ALA A 756 9.24 34.23 18.32
N MET A 757 8.43 33.59 17.48
CA MET A 757 8.86 32.49 16.61
C MET A 757 9.88 32.95 15.56
N ARG A 758 10.84 32.09 15.26
CA ARG A 758 11.88 32.29 14.24
C ARG A 758 11.93 31.11 13.26
N PRO A 759 12.47 31.31 12.04
CA PRO A 759 12.73 30.20 11.13
C PRO A 759 13.55 29.10 11.82
N GLY A 760 13.10 27.85 11.67
CA GLY A 760 13.76 26.68 12.27
C GLY A 760 13.38 26.38 13.73
N ASP A 761 12.58 27.22 14.40
CA ASP A 761 12.04 26.88 15.72
C ASP A 761 11.14 25.64 15.61
N VAL A 762 11.19 24.77 16.63
CA VAL A 762 10.27 23.64 16.76
C VAL A 762 9.75 23.59 18.18
N PHE A 763 8.44 23.41 18.34
CA PHE A 763 7.74 23.37 19.61
C PHE A 763 7.15 21.99 19.86
N MET A 764 6.94 21.63 21.12
CA MET A 764 6.20 20.43 21.50
C MET A 764 5.24 20.67 22.67
N LEU A 765 4.14 19.92 22.67
CA LEU A 765 3.16 19.88 23.76
C LEU A 765 2.39 18.56 23.79
N ASN A 766 1.84 18.21 24.94
CA ASN A 766 0.86 17.14 25.12
C ASN A 766 -0.30 17.54 26.05
N ASP A 767 -0.36 18.80 26.50
CA ASP A 767 -1.36 19.31 27.43
C ASP A 767 -2.80 19.10 26.89
N PRO A 768 -3.60 18.20 27.50
CA PRO A 768 -4.93 17.87 27.03
C PRO A 768 -5.92 19.03 27.10
N TYR A 769 -5.70 20.00 27.99
CA TYR A 769 -6.59 21.15 28.13
C TYR A 769 -6.36 22.21 27.04
N HIS A 770 -5.26 22.12 26.29
CA HIS A 770 -4.88 23.05 25.22
C HIS A 770 -4.56 22.32 23.90
N GLY A 771 -5.40 21.36 23.54
CA GLY A 771 -5.38 20.67 22.24
C GLY A 771 -4.64 19.32 22.22
N GLY A 772 -3.99 18.93 23.31
CA GLY A 772 -3.59 17.55 23.54
C GLY A 772 -4.80 16.62 23.65
N THR A 773 -4.56 15.32 23.59
CA THR A 773 -5.61 14.27 23.72
C THR A 773 -5.46 13.53 25.05
N HIS A 774 -4.25 13.07 25.32
CA HIS A 774 -3.76 12.55 26.60
C HIS A 774 -2.23 12.74 26.65
N LEU A 775 -1.59 12.51 27.80
CA LEU A 775 -0.16 12.80 27.96
C LEU A 775 0.77 11.97 27.04
N PRO A 776 0.49 10.68 26.75
CA PRO A 776 1.35 9.91 25.85
C PRO A 776 1.43 10.45 24.42
N ASP A 777 0.42 11.20 23.96
CA ASP A 777 0.41 11.79 22.62
C ASP A 777 1.10 13.15 22.59
N VAL A 778 2.38 13.15 22.23
CA VAL A 778 3.17 14.39 22.12
C VAL A 778 3.05 14.94 20.70
N THR A 779 2.63 16.20 20.60
CA THR A 779 2.51 16.94 19.33
C THR A 779 3.73 17.83 19.14
N VAL A 780 4.48 17.60 18.07
CA VAL A 780 5.62 18.42 17.64
C VAL A 780 5.18 19.30 16.47
N ILE A 781 5.46 20.60 16.56
CA ILE A 781 4.91 21.65 15.70
C ILE A 781 6.04 22.51 15.16
N SER A 782 6.06 22.72 13.85
CA SER A 782 7.04 23.56 13.17
C SER A 782 6.37 24.63 12.31
N PRO A 783 6.61 25.94 12.58
CA PRO A 783 6.21 27.01 11.68
C PRO A 783 7.03 26.96 10.38
N VAL A 784 6.36 27.11 9.24
CA VAL A 784 6.99 27.15 7.92
C VAL A 784 7.06 28.60 7.46
N PHE A 785 8.26 29.19 7.48
CA PHE A 785 8.48 30.58 7.06
C PHE A 785 8.65 30.72 5.55
N ASP A 786 8.49 31.94 5.05
CA ASP A 786 8.92 32.31 3.70
C ASP A 786 10.44 32.23 3.54
N ALA A 787 10.92 32.35 2.29
CA ALA A 787 12.35 32.31 1.98
C ALA A 787 13.15 33.45 2.61
N ALA A 788 12.50 34.57 2.96
CA ALA A 788 13.12 35.70 3.64
C ALA A 788 13.21 35.49 5.17
N GLY A 789 12.52 34.48 5.70
CA GLY A 789 12.43 34.22 7.13
C GLY A 789 11.57 35.23 7.90
N VAL A 790 10.65 35.94 7.22
CA VAL A 790 9.87 37.05 7.79
C VAL A 790 8.45 36.63 8.12
N ALA A 791 7.71 36.09 7.14
CA ALA A 791 6.33 35.69 7.32
C ALA A 791 6.18 34.18 7.51
N ILE A 792 5.32 33.76 8.43
CA ILE A 792 4.90 32.36 8.54
C ILE A 792 3.83 32.11 7.48
N LEU A 793 4.09 31.12 6.62
CA LEU A 793 3.21 30.75 5.53
C LEU A 793 2.22 29.66 5.95
N PHE A 794 2.72 28.64 6.67
CA PHE A 794 1.99 27.43 7.04
C PHE A 794 2.51 26.90 8.39
N TYR A 795 1.85 25.86 8.91
CA TYR A 795 2.40 25.03 9.98
C TYR A 795 2.36 23.56 9.57
N VAL A 796 3.32 22.79 10.07
CA VAL A 796 3.32 21.33 9.99
C VAL A 796 3.37 20.75 11.39
N GLY A 797 2.65 19.66 11.59
CA GLY A 797 2.57 19.00 12.88
C GLY A 797 2.67 17.48 12.76
N SER A 798 3.32 16.86 13.73
CA SER A 798 3.31 15.41 13.92
C SER A 798 2.97 15.09 15.36
N ARG A 799 2.02 14.17 15.57
CA ARG A 799 1.65 13.65 16.88
C ARG A 799 1.98 12.17 16.92
N GLY A 800 2.71 11.73 17.93
CA GLY A 800 3.07 10.33 18.12
C GLY A 800 2.76 9.88 19.53
N HIS A 801 2.26 8.64 19.66
CA HIS A 801 2.04 8.02 20.96
C HIS A 801 3.36 7.47 21.51
N HIS A 802 3.90 8.11 22.54
CA HIS A 802 5.09 7.62 23.23
C HIS A 802 4.74 6.40 24.07
N ALA A 803 5.60 5.38 24.07
CA ALA A 803 5.33 4.14 24.80
C ALA A 803 5.22 4.34 26.31
N ASP A 804 5.93 5.32 26.87
CA ASP A 804 5.88 5.72 28.28
C ASP A 804 6.37 7.16 28.39
N ILE A 805 5.55 8.08 28.92
CA ILE A 805 5.89 9.47 29.24
C ILE A 805 5.89 9.70 30.77
N GLY A 806 6.00 8.62 31.55
CA GLY A 806 5.94 8.61 33.02
C GLY A 806 4.61 8.12 33.57
N GLY A 807 4.24 8.60 34.75
CA GLY A 807 2.99 8.24 35.42
C GLY A 807 3.12 7.04 36.37
N THR A 808 2.07 6.76 37.14
CA THR A 808 2.09 5.77 38.23
C THR A 808 2.22 4.32 37.74
N THR A 809 1.91 4.05 36.47
CA THR A 809 2.02 2.71 35.86
C THR A 809 2.90 2.72 34.61
N PRO A 810 3.64 1.64 34.32
CA PRO A 810 4.32 1.46 33.04
C PRO A 810 3.36 1.59 31.87
N GLY A 811 3.76 2.32 30.83
CA GLY A 811 2.92 2.55 29.66
C GLY A 811 2.09 3.84 29.70
N SER A 812 2.15 4.59 30.82
CA SER A 812 1.45 5.87 31.02
C SER A 812 -0.08 5.81 30.85
N MET A 813 -0.66 4.67 31.22
CA MET A 813 -2.10 4.40 31.16
C MET A 813 -2.62 3.90 32.51
N PRO A 814 -2.45 4.66 33.61
CA PRO A 814 -2.89 4.23 34.91
C PRO A 814 -4.42 4.09 34.96
N PRO A 815 -4.98 2.92 35.29
CA PRO A 815 -6.42 2.73 35.29
C PRO A 815 -7.12 3.48 36.42
N ASP A 816 -6.37 3.83 37.47
CA ASP A 816 -6.85 4.41 38.72
C ASP A 816 -6.42 5.88 38.93
N SER A 817 -6.00 6.58 37.88
CA SER A 817 -5.69 8.02 37.99
C SER A 817 -6.94 8.84 38.28
N THR A 818 -6.78 9.80 39.18
CA THR A 818 -7.75 10.82 39.56
C THR A 818 -7.29 12.21 39.13
N ARG A 819 -5.97 12.42 39.03
CA ARG A 819 -5.36 13.67 38.61
C ARG A 819 -4.43 13.49 37.41
N ILE A 820 -4.29 14.52 36.59
CA ILE A 820 -3.47 14.49 35.38
C ILE A 820 -1.98 14.22 35.66
N GLU A 821 -1.47 14.66 36.81
CA GLU A 821 -0.05 14.44 37.16
C GLU A 821 0.28 12.96 37.35
N GLU A 822 -0.70 12.13 37.72
CA GLU A 822 -0.52 10.69 37.92
C GLU A 822 -0.36 9.94 36.59
N GLU A 823 -0.70 10.57 35.46
CA GLU A 823 -0.65 9.99 34.12
C GLU A 823 0.72 10.18 33.44
N GLY A 824 1.55 11.12 33.91
CA GLY A 824 2.89 11.34 33.40
C GLY A 824 3.32 12.81 33.30
N VAL A 825 4.30 13.06 32.44
CA VAL A 825 4.86 14.41 32.24
C VAL A 825 3.89 15.26 31.40
N LEU A 826 3.35 16.33 32.00
CA LEU A 826 2.56 17.34 31.31
C LEU A 826 3.47 18.40 30.67
N ILE A 827 3.33 18.59 29.37
CA ILE A 827 4.11 19.49 28.51
C ILE A 827 3.14 20.47 27.87
N ASP A 828 3.18 21.71 28.33
CA ASP A 828 2.25 22.75 27.91
C ASP A 828 2.69 23.47 26.61
N ASN A 829 3.85 24.13 26.61
CA ASN A 829 4.46 24.73 25.41
C ASN A 829 5.98 24.77 25.59
N PHE A 830 6.69 23.81 25.00
CA PHE A 830 8.14 23.70 25.13
C PHE A 830 8.83 23.92 23.78
N LYS A 831 9.78 24.86 23.73
CA LYS A 831 10.66 25.02 22.57
C LYS A 831 11.69 23.89 22.53
N LEU A 832 11.52 22.97 21.60
CA LEU A 832 12.31 21.76 21.41
C LEU A 832 13.58 22.02 20.59
N VAL A 833 13.48 22.82 19.53
CA VAL A 833 14.62 23.23 18.68
C VAL A 833 14.68 24.75 18.66
N ASP A 834 15.88 25.30 18.85
CA ASP A 834 16.13 26.72 18.71
C ASP A 834 16.55 27.04 17.27
N GLY A 835 15.67 27.71 16.52
CA GLY A 835 15.87 28.02 15.11
C GLY A 835 17.05 28.96 14.83
N ALA A 836 17.46 29.79 15.80
CA ALA A 836 18.59 30.69 15.61
C ALA A 836 19.93 29.93 15.61
N THR A 837 19.99 28.80 16.31
CA THR A 837 21.20 27.96 16.41
C THR A 837 21.09 26.66 15.61
N GLY A 838 19.88 26.23 15.26
CA GLY A 838 19.60 24.91 14.70
C GLY A 838 19.78 23.76 15.70
N VAL A 839 19.96 24.06 16.99
CA VAL A 839 20.28 23.06 18.02
C VAL A 839 19.01 22.60 18.72
N MET A 840 18.84 21.27 18.79
CA MET A 840 17.81 20.65 19.63
C MET A 840 18.21 20.79 21.11
N ARG A 841 17.27 21.20 21.95
CA ARG A 841 17.49 21.43 23.39
C ARG A 841 17.40 20.13 24.17
N GLU A 842 18.28 19.18 23.86
CA GLU A 842 18.25 17.80 24.36
C GLU A 842 18.35 17.74 25.89
N ASP A 843 19.35 18.39 26.49
CA ASP A 843 19.53 18.39 27.95
C ASP A 843 18.31 18.97 28.68
N ALA A 844 17.73 20.05 28.14
CA ALA A 844 16.53 20.66 28.71
C ALA A 844 15.29 19.76 28.54
N THR A 845 15.22 19.01 27.43
CA THR A 845 14.15 18.03 27.18
C THR A 845 14.26 16.85 28.15
N LEU A 846 15.47 16.35 28.40
CA LEU A 846 15.70 15.29 29.37
C LEU A 846 15.41 15.75 30.80
N ALA A 847 15.80 16.98 31.15
CA ALA A 847 15.45 17.58 32.44
C ALA A 847 13.93 17.71 32.63
N LEU A 848 13.20 18.09 31.57
CA LEU A 848 11.74 18.15 31.57
C LEU A 848 11.12 16.77 31.84
N LEU A 849 11.56 15.74 31.11
CA LEU A 849 11.06 14.37 31.25
C LEU A 849 11.40 13.72 32.60
N ALA A 850 12.52 14.12 33.21
CA ALA A 850 12.96 13.65 34.52
C ALA A 850 12.40 14.46 35.69
N GLY A 851 11.88 15.67 35.45
CA GLY A 851 11.49 16.63 36.49
C GLY A 851 10.07 16.48 37.03
N ALA A 852 9.22 15.65 36.42
CA ALA A 852 7.86 15.41 36.89
C ALA A 852 7.80 14.51 38.14
N SER A 853 6.69 14.56 38.89
CA SER A 853 6.47 13.69 40.07
C SER A 853 6.54 12.20 39.73
N TRP A 854 6.12 11.82 38.53
CA TRP A 854 6.30 10.49 37.96
C TRP A 854 7.01 10.61 36.61
N PRO A 855 8.36 10.61 36.61
CA PRO A 855 9.14 10.88 35.41
C PRO A 855 9.04 9.74 34.38
N ALA A 856 9.38 10.05 33.13
CA ALA A 856 9.45 9.06 32.07
C ALA A 856 10.47 7.96 32.42
N ARG A 857 10.11 6.68 32.22
CA ARG A 857 10.98 5.54 32.55
C ARG A 857 12.14 5.37 31.58
N LYS A 858 11.95 5.78 30.31
CA LYS A 858 12.96 5.71 29.24
C LYS A 858 13.10 7.04 28.48
N PRO A 859 13.54 8.13 29.13
CA PRO A 859 13.57 9.46 28.52
C PRO A 859 14.42 9.52 27.24
N GLN A 860 15.42 8.64 27.09
CA GLN A 860 16.23 8.55 25.88
C GLN A 860 15.49 7.95 24.68
N GLN A 861 14.53 7.05 24.93
CA GLN A 861 13.63 6.58 23.90
C GLN A 861 12.65 7.69 23.50
N ASN A 862 12.11 8.45 24.47
CA ASN A 862 11.24 9.59 24.16
C ASN A 862 11.98 10.63 23.30
N LEU A 863 13.24 10.95 23.65
CA LEU A 863 14.05 11.88 22.87
C LEU A 863 14.29 11.38 21.44
N ALA A 864 14.50 10.07 21.24
CA ALA A 864 14.65 9.49 19.90
C ALA A 864 13.37 9.63 19.06
N ASP A 865 12.20 9.37 19.65
CA ASP A 865 10.90 9.56 18.98
C ASP A 865 10.63 11.05 18.68
N LEU A 866 11.02 11.97 19.58
CA LEU A 866 10.94 13.42 19.34
C LEU A 866 11.83 13.85 18.16
N ARG A 867 13.05 13.31 18.04
CA ARG A 867 13.92 13.55 16.86
C ARG A 867 13.27 13.06 15.57
N ALA A 868 12.61 11.90 15.61
CA ALA A 868 11.86 11.35 14.48
C ALA A 868 10.71 12.29 14.05
N GLN A 869 9.96 12.84 15.01
CA GLN A 869 8.90 13.82 14.75
C GLN A 869 9.43 15.13 14.17
N VAL A 870 10.56 15.65 14.68
CA VAL A 870 11.24 16.82 14.10
C VAL A 870 11.64 16.55 12.64
N ALA A 871 12.21 15.39 12.35
CA ALA A 871 12.58 15.01 10.99
C ALA A 871 11.37 14.88 10.04
N ALA A 872 10.24 14.39 10.55
CA ALA A 872 8.99 14.32 9.81
C ALA A 872 8.46 15.72 9.48
N ASN A 873 8.43 16.63 10.46
CA ASN A 873 8.01 18.02 10.24
C ASN A 873 8.92 18.75 9.24
N GLN A 874 10.24 18.56 9.35
CA GLN A 874 11.19 19.16 8.42
C GLN A 874 10.92 18.71 6.97
N LYS A 875 10.62 17.43 6.76
CA LYS A 875 10.22 16.91 5.44
C LYS A 875 8.95 17.58 4.92
N GLY A 876 7.96 17.81 5.77
CA GLY A 876 6.74 18.55 5.41
C GLY A 876 7.02 19.99 4.99
N ALA A 877 7.87 20.70 5.73
CA ALA A 877 8.28 22.07 5.42
C ALA A 877 9.00 22.15 4.07
N GLU A 878 9.93 21.23 3.79
CA GLU A 878 10.67 21.17 2.53
C GLU A 878 9.74 20.97 1.32
N GLU A 879 8.77 20.07 1.41
CA GLU A 879 7.83 19.82 0.31
C GLU A 879 6.85 20.99 0.10
N LEU A 880 6.42 21.67 1.17
CA LEU A 880 5.62 22.89 1.05
C LEU A 880 6.42 24.03 0.39
N HIS A 881 7.70 24.19 0.71
CA HIS A 881 8.56 25.16 0.03
C HIS A 881 8.73 24.84 -1.45
N LYS A 882 8.92 23.57 -1.82
CA LYS A 882 8.97 23.15 -3.23
C LYS A 882 7.65 23.46 -3.95
N MET A 883 6.52 23.19 -3.30
CA MET A 883 5.19 23.50 -3.86
C MET A 883 5.02 25.00 -4.08
N VAL A 884 5.40 25.85 -3.12
CA VAL A 884 5.36 27.31 -3.26
C VAL A 884 6.30 27.80 -4.36
N ALA A 885 7.50 27.23 -4.47
CA ALA A 885 8.44 27.56 -5.54
C ALA A 885 7.89 27.21 -6.93
N HIS A 886 7.11 26.14 -7.03
CA HIS A 886 6.54 25.67 -8.30
C HIS A 886 5.26 26.39 -8.71
N PHE A 887 4.29 26.54 -7.80
CA PHE A 887 2.95 27.08 -8.11
C PHE A 887 2.76 28.55 -7.71
N GLY A 888 3.64 29.09 -6.88
CA GLY A 888 3.49 30.42 -6.27
C GLY A 888 2.58 30.40 -5.03
N LEU A 889 2.95 31.20 -4.02
CA LEU A 889 2.23 31.27 -2.75
C LEU A 889 0.73 31.60 -2.88
N PRO A 890 0.31 32.60 -3.68
CA PRO A 890 -1.11 32.95 -3.79
C PRO A 890 -1.99 31.80 -4.29
N VAL A 891 -1.45 30.99 -5.21
CA VAL A 891 -2.14 29.81 -5.75
C VAL A 891 -2.26 28.74 -4.69
N VAL A 892 -1.16 28.39 -4.02
CA VAL A 892 -1.16 27.37 -2.96
C VAL A 892 -2.17 27.72 -1.87
N GLN A 893 -2.19 28.98 -1.40
CA GLN A 893 -3.14 29.44 -0.38
C GLN A 893 -4.59 29.42 -0.86
N ALA A 894 -4.86 29.83 -2.11
CA ALA A 894 -6.21 29.75 -2.67
C ALA A 894 -6.72 28.31 -2.72
N TYR A 895 -5.90 27.36 -3.18
CA TYR A 895 -6.29 25.95 -3.26
C TYR A 895 -6.40 25.26 -1.89
N MET A 896 -5.66 25.70 -0.87
CA MET A 896 -5.94 25.30 0.52
C MET A 896 -7.37 25.68 0.94
N GLY A 897 -7.81 26.89 0.59
CA GLY A 897 -9.18 27.35 0.80
C GLY A 897 -10.21 26.53 0.02
N HIS A 898 -9.99 26.32 -1.28
CA HIS A 898 -10.91 25.55 -2.13
C HIS A 898 -11.08 24.10 -1.66
N VAL A 899 -10.00 23.47 -1.16
CA VAL A 899 -10.05 22.11 -0.58
C VAL A 899 -10.92 22.07 0.68
N GLN A 900 -10.85 23.08 1.53
CA GLN A 900 -11.74 23.19 2.69
C GLN A 900 -13.19 23.46 2.29
N ASP A 901 -13.43 24.34 1.33
CA ASP A 901 -14.78 24.70 0.89
C ASP A 901 -15.49 23.52 0.20
N ASN A 902 -14.75 22.69 -0.55
CA ASN A 902 -15.28 21.44 -1.12
C ASN A 902 -15.70 20.45 -0.02
N ALA A 903 -14.90 20.30 1.03
CA ALA A 903 -15.22 19.42 2.16
C ALA A 903 -16.42 19.93 2.96
N GLU A 904 -16.54 21.25 3.15
CA GLU A 904 -17.72 21.89 3.73
C GLU A 904 -18.98 21.56 2.92
N GLU A 905 -18.94 21.78 1.60
CA GLU A 905 -20.10 21.56 0.73
C GLU A 905 -20.52 20.08 0.71
N ALA A 906 -19.57 19.15 0.74
CA ALA A 906 -19.85 17.73 0.83
C ALA A 906 -20.60 17.35 2.12
N VAL A 907 -20.19 17.88 3.27
CA VAL A 907 -20.92 17.67 4.54
C VAL A 907 -22.30 18.32 4.50
N ARG A 908 -22.42 19.54 3.95
CA ARG A 908 -23.71 20.24 3.78
C ARG A 908 -24.71 19.46 2.94
N ARG A 909 -24.26 18.70 1.94
CA ARG A 909 -25.13 17.82 1.13
C ARG A 909 -25.68 16.65 1.94
N VAL A 910 -24.88 16.07 2.83
CA VAL A 910 -25.34 14.95 3.66
C VAL A 910 -26.31 15.44 4.74
N ILE A 911 -26.05 16.59 5.35
CA ILE A 911 -26.90 17.16 6.41
C ILE A 911 -28.37 17.25 6.02
N THR A 912 -28.70 17.60 4.77
CA THR A 912 -30.10 17.73 4.32
C THR A 912 -30.87 16.41 4.27
N THR A 913 -30.17 15.28 4.36
CA THR A 913 -30.77 13.93 4.42
C THR A 913 -30.92 13.40 5.84
N LEU A 914 -30.28 14.06 6.82
CA LEU A 914 -30.32 13.68 8.22
C LEU A 914 -31.65 14.11 8.85
N LYS A 915 -31.98 13.47 9.97
CA LYS A 915 -33.14 13.79 10.80
C LYS A 915 -32.69 14.17 12.19
N ASP A 916 -33.55 14.91 12.88
CA ASP A 916 -33.39 15.15 14.31
C ASP A 916 -33.38 13.82 15.06
N GLY A 917 -32.56 13.75 16.09
CA GLY A 917 -32.45 12.57 16.93
C GLY A 917 -31.69 12.84 18.21
N SER A 918 -31.83 11.93 19.17
CA SER A 918 -31.11 12.00 20.43
C SER A 918 -30.78 10.62 20.94
N TYR A 919 -29.71 10.52 21.71
CA TYR A 919 -29.28 9.26 22.31
C TYR A 919 -28.60 9.52 23.65
N ALA A 920 -28.82 8.60 24.59
CA ALA A 920 -28.14 8.56 25.88
C ALA A 920 -27.43 7.21 26.01
N LEU A 921 -26.11 7.24 26.11
CA LEU A 921 -25.27 6.07 26.24
C LEU A 921 -24.69 6.00 27.66
N ALA A 922 -24.94 4.88 28.35
CA ALA A 922 -24.35 4.60 29.66
C ALA A 922 -22.96 3.98 29.52
N LEU A 923 -22.03 4.37 30.40
CA LEU A 923 -20.66 3.83 30.48
C LEU A 923 -20.52 2.96 31.73
N ASP A 924 -19.56 2.02 31.72
CA ASP A 924 -19.37 1.05 32.81
C ASP A 924 -18.92 1.69 34.14
N ASN A 925 -18.42 2.92 34.11
CA ASN A 925 -18.04 3.68 35.29
C ASN A 925 -19.23 4.43 35.94
N GLY A 926 -20.45 4.25 35.41
CA GLY A 926 -21.68 4.91 35.88
C GLY A 926 -21.95 6.29 35.27
N ALA A 927 -21.09 6.79 34.38
CA ALA A 927 -21.33 8.03 33.65
C ALA A 927 -22.28 7.83 32.46
N GLN A 928 -22.78 8.92 31.90
CA GLN A 928 -23.56 8.91 30.66
C GLN A 928 -23.08 9.99 29.69
N ILE A 929 -23.11 9.66 28.40
CA ILE A 929 -22.99 10.61 27.30
C ILE A 929 -24.37 10.81 26.70
N GLN A 930 -24.83 12.06 26.67
CA GLN A 930 -26.10 12.43 26.07
C GLN A 930 -25.84 13.38 24.91
N VAL A 931 -26.42 13.09 23.76
CA VAL A 931 -26.30 13.93 22.57
C VAL A 931 -27.66 14.09 21.89
N ALA A 932 -27.96 15.31 21.47
CA ALA A 932 -29.09 15.64 20.60
C ALA A 932 -28.56 16.30 19.33
N ILE A 933 -29.02 15.83 18.18
CA ILE A 933 -28.68 16.38 16.87
C ILE A 933 -29.94 17.05 16.32
N ARG A 934 -29.83 18.33 15.98
CA ARG A 934 -30.91 19.13 15.38
C ARG A 934 -30.45 19.62 14.01
N VAL A 935 -31.22 19.32 12.98
CA VAL A 935 -30.89 19.60 11.58
C VAL A 935 -31.65 20.83 11.10
N ASP A 936 -30.93 21.83 10.59
CA ASP A 936 -31.50 22.94 9.85
C ASP A 936 -31.31 22.69 8.35
N VAL A 937 -32.36 22.16 7.72
CA VAL A 937 -32.37 21.83 6.29
C VAL A 937 -32.22 23.09 5.41
N ALA A 938 -32.75 24.23 5.85
CA ALA A 938 -32.70 25.48 5.07
C ALA A 938 -31.29 26.08 5.09
N ALA A 939 -30.64 26.10 6.26
CA ALA A 939 -29.26 26.54 6.40
C ALA A 939 -28.22 25.47 6.03
N ARG A 940 -28.66 24.23 5.76
CA ARG A 940 -27.82 23.04 5.51
C ARG A 940 -26.76 22.88 6.60
N SER A 941 -27.19 23.02 7.85
CA SER A 941 -26.33 22.97 9.03
C SER A 941 -26.93 22.07 10.11
N ALA A 942 -26.12 21.66 11.09
CA ALA A 942 -26.58 20.84 12.21
C ALA A 942 -26.02 21.35 13.54
N THR A 943 -26.85 21.31 14.59
CA THR A 943 -26.44 21.53 15.97
C THR A 943 -26.29 20.20 16.69
N ILE A 944 -25.10 19.93 17.23
CA ILE A 944 -24.77 18.75 18.03
C ILE A 944 -24.63 19.21 19.48
N ASP A 945 -25.60 18.84 20.30
CA ASP A 945 -25.76 19.33 21.66
C ASP A 945 -25.53 18.22 22.69
N PHE A 946 -24.44 18.32 23.44
CA PHE A 946 -24.06 17.36 24.47
C PHE A 946 -24.64 17.67 25.86
N THR A 947 -25.59 18.61 25.97
CA THR A 947 -26.27 18.94 27.22
C THR A 947 -26.95 17.70 27.82
N GLY A 948 -26.72 17.45 29.11
CA GLY A 948 -27.18 16.24 29.82
C GLY A 948 -26.10 15.17 29.99
N THR A 949 -24.95 15.31 29.31
CA THR A 949 -23.75 14.50 29.58
C THR A 949 -23.26 14.74 31.01
N SER A 950 -22.74 13.69 31.66
CA SER A 950 -22.26 13.74 33.05
C SER A 950 -21.25 14.88 33.30
N ALA A 951 -21.29 15.42 34.52
CA ALA A 951 -20.28 16.35 35.01
C ALA A 951 -18.89 15.71 35.00
N GLN A 952 -17.84 16.54 35.09
CA GLN A 952 -16.46 16.07 35.25
C GLN A 952 -16.37 15.01 36.34
N LEU A 953 -15.70 13.92 36.01
CA LEU A 953 -15.59 12.73 36.85
C LEU A 953 -14.34 12.82 37.75
N PRO A 954 -14.37 12.18 38.93
CA PRO A 954 -13.20 12.07 39.81
C PRO A 954 -12.19 10.99 39.35
N ASN A 955 -12.30 10.52 38.10
CA ASN A 955 -11.46 9.47 37.51
C ASN A 955 -11.07 9.86 36.07
N ASN A 956 -10.29 9.01 35.42
CA ASN A 956 -9.66 9.32 34.13
C ASN A 956 -10.53 9.15 32.87
N PHE A 957 -11.84 8.92 33.00
CA PHE A 957 -12.76 8.82 31.86
C PHE A 957 -13.19 10.18 31.29
N ASN A 958 -12.65 11.28 31.81
CA ASN A 958 -12.85 12.60 31.21
C ASN A 958 -12.15 12.68 29.85
N ALA A 959 -12.87 13.11 28.81
CA ALA A 959 -12.32 13.38 27.49
C ALA A 959 -12.22 14.90 27.26
N PRO A 960 -11.05 15.43 26.86
CA PRO A 960 -10.94 16.82 26.45
C PRO A 960 -11.90 17.18 25.32
N SER A 961 -12.30 18.46 25.24
CA SER A 961 -13.21 18.95 24.19
C SER A 961 -12.68 18.66 22.79
N ALA A 962 -11.36 18.70 22.59
CA ALA A 962 -10.69 18.35 21.35
C ALA A 962 -10.96 16.89 20.90
N VAL A 963 -11.07 15.94 21.85
CA VAL A 963 -11.43 14.54 21.56
C VAL A 963 -12.88 14.43 21.13
N CYS A 964 -13.79 15.15 21.81
CA CYS A 964 -15.21 15.19 21.43
C CYS A 964 -15.40 15.78 20.03
N MET A 965 -14.68 16.87 19.69
CA MET A 965 -14.70 17.45 18.35
C MET A 965 -14.17 16.49 17.29
N ALA A 966 -13.12 15.72 17.58
CA ALA A 966 -12.61 14.68 16.68
C ALA A 966 -13.65 13.58 16.43
N ALA A 967 -14.40 13.16 17.45
CA ALA A 967 -15.48 12.17 17.28
C ALA A 967 -16.63 12.71 16.40
N VAL A 968 -17.02 13.98 16.58
CA VAL A 968 -18.02 14.64 15.71
C VAL A 968 -17.53 14.71 14.26
N LEU A 969 -16.30 15.20 14.06
CA LEU A 969 -15.67 15.27 12.74
C LEU A 969 -15.64 13.89 12.06
N TYR A 970 -15.21 12.86 12.78
CA TYR A 970 -15.13 11.49 12.28
C TYR A 970 -16.51 10.98 11.84
N VAL A 971 -17.53 11.07 12.71
CA VAL A 971 -18.88 10.57 12.39
C VAL A 971 -19.43 11.25 11.16
N PHE A 972 -19.42 12.59 11.10
CA PHE A 972 -19.96 13.31 9.95
C PHE A 972 -19.18 13.03 8.67
N ARG A 973 -17.86 12.81 8.74
CA ARG A 973 -17.09 12.35 7.57
C ARG A 973 -17.53 10.96 7.10
N THR A 974 -17.84 10.03 8.00
CA THR A 974 -18.30 8.68 7.62
C THR A 974 -19.68 8.64 6.98
N LEU A 975 -20.47 9.72 7.09
CA LEU A 975 -21.76 9.85 6.42
C LEU A 975 -21.64 10.35 4.97
N VAL A 976 -20.48 10.87 4.59
CA VAL A 976 -20.20 11.30 3.21
C VAL A 976 -19.71 10.08 2.42
N ASP A 977 -20.58 9.53 1.57
CA ASP A 977 -20.28 8.42 0.66
C ASP A 977 -19.49 8.91 -0.60
N ASP A 978 -18.43 9.68 -0.36
CA ASP A 978 -17.52 10.22 -1.38
C ASP A 978 -16.10 10.31 -0.82
N ASP A 979 -15.10 10.31 -1.70
CA ASP A 979 -13.68 10.37 -1.31
C ASP A 979 -13.22 11.83 -1.16
N ILE A 980 -13.68 12.47 -0.08
CA ILE A 980 -13.22 13.81 0.29
C ILE A 980 -12.09 13.74 1.34
N PRO A 981 -11.09 14.65 1.27
CA PRO A 981 -10.08 14.76 2.30
C PRO A 981 -10.71 15.17 3.63
N LEU A 982 -10.14 14.69 4.74
CA LEU A 982 -10.54 15.16 6.06
C LEU A 982 -9.80 16.46 6.40
N ASN A 983 -10.54 17.55 6.55
CA ASN A 983 -9.98 18.86 6.86
C ASN A 983 -10.95 19.70 7.69
N ALA A 984 -10.54 20.92 8.07
CA ALA A 984 -11.35 21.81 8.91
C ALA A 984 -12.68 22.23 8.28
N GLY A 985 -12.82 22.16 6.94
CA GLY A 985 -14.05 22.44 6.21
C GLY A 985 -15.23 21.58 6.64
N CYS A 986 -14.98 20.31 7.01
CA CYS A 986 -16.01 19.39 7.47
C CYS A 986 -16.74 19.86 8.75
N LEU A 987 -16.11 20.72 9.56
CA LEU A 987 -16.70 21.26 10.79
C LEU A 987 -17.46 22.58 10.58
N LYS A 988 -17.21 23.32 9.49
CA LYS A 988 -17.84 24.62 9.22
C LYS A 988 -19.39 24.60 9.29
N PRO A 989 -20.10 23.57 8.79
CA PRO A 989 -21.57 23.55 8.86
C PRO A 989 -22.13 23.02 10.19
N LEU A 990 -21.28 22.71 11.17
CA LEU A 990 -21.65 22.07 12.43
C LEU A 990 -21.47 23.05 13.60
N SER A 991 -22.51 23.17 14.44
CA SER A 991 -22.42 23.88 15.72
C SER A 991 -22.39 22.85 16.84
N VAL A 992 -21.28 22.75 17.57
CA VAL A 992 -21.10 21.77 18.65
C VAL A 992 -21.17 22.46 20.00
N ILE A 993 -22.08 22.00 20.86
CA ILE A 993 -22.26 22.52 22.23
C ILE A 993 -21.77 21.45 23.21
N ILE A 994 -20.67 21.76 23.90
CA ILE A 994 -20.09 20.90 24.94
C ILE A 994 -20.17 21.66 26.27
N PRO A 995 -20.97 21.21 27.26
CA PRO A 995 -21.13 21.92 28.52
C PRO A 995 -19.77 22.09 29.26
N PRO A 996 -19.38 23.32 29.68
CA PRO A 996 -18.18 23.54 30.46
C PRO A 996 -18.20 22.76 31.79
N GLY A 997 -17.09 22.10 32.14
CA GLY A 997 -17.00 21.29 33.36
C GLY A 997 -17.75 19.97 33.30
N SER A 998 -18.22 19.55 32.12
CA SER A 998 -18.66 18.17 31.87
C SER A 998 -17.47 17.24 31.70
N MET A 999 -17.71 15.93 31.71
CA MET A 999 -16.67 14.94 31.40
C MET A 999 -16.13 15.05 29.96
N LEU A 1000 -16.79 15.80 29.07
CA LEU A 1000 -16.34 16.07 27.70
C LEU A 1000 -15.67 17.44 27.53
N ASN A 1001 -15.61 18.23 28.61
CA ASN A 1001 -14.88 19.49 28.67
C ASN A 1001 -14.32 19.69 30.10
N PRO A 1002 -13.43 18.78 30.53
CA PRO A 1002 -12.86 18.80 31.87
C PRO A 1002 -11.90 19.97 32.06
N GLN A 1003 -11.73 20.37 33.33
CA GLN A 1003 -10.80 21.40 33.77
C GLN A 1003 -9.65 20.76 34.56
N TYR A 1004 -8.48 21.39 34.50
CA TYR A 1004 -7.34 21.03 35.32
C TYR A 1004 -7.74 20.96 36.82
N PRO A 1005 -7.33 19.92 37.59
CA PRO A 1005 -6.34 18.89 37.27
C PRO A 1005 -6.94 17.51 36.90
N ALA A 1006 -8.13 17.45 36.29
CA ALA A 1006 -8.78 16.17 36.00
C ALA A 1006 -7.93 15.23 35.13
N SER A 1007 -7.79 13.98 35.55
CA SER A 1007 -7.21 12.89 34.74
C SER A 1007 -8.03 12.64 33.46
N VAL A 1008 -7.37 12.27 32.35
CA VAL A 1008 -8.01 12.18 31.03
C VAL A 1008 -7.60 10.98 30.17
N VAL A 1009 -6.70 10.11 30.63
CA VAL A 1009 -6.12 9.10 29.74
C VAL A 1009 -7.18 8.18 29.10
N SER A 1010 -8.19 7.75 29.85
CA SER A 1010 -9.32 6.95 29.32
C SER A 1010 -10.26 7.76 28.43
N GLY A 1011 -10.22 9.09 28.51
CA GLY A 1011 -10.95 9.99 27.62
C GLY A 1011 -10.63 9.77 26.15
N ASN A 1012 -9.34 9.69 25.83
CA ASN A 1012 -8.85 9.49 24.48
C ASN A 1012 -9.17 8.07 23.95
N VAL A 1013 -9.04 7.06 24.81
CA VAL A 1013 -8.98 5.66 24.38
C VAL A 1013 -10.24 4.84 24.69
N GLU A 1014 -11.12 5.31 25.57
CA GLU A 1014 -12.40 4.67 25.90
C GLU A 1014 -13.58 5.60 25.59
N THR A 1015 -13.63 6.77 26.24
CA THR A 1015 -14.77 7.70 26.13
C THR A 1015 -14.99 8.17 24.70
N SER A 1016 -13.91 8.42 23.93
CA SER A 1016 -13.98 8.81 22.52
C SER A 1016 -14.81 7.84 21.67
N THR A 1017 -14.63 6.53 21.86
CA THR A 1017 -15.37 5.48 21.16
C THR A 1017 -16.85 5.48 21.57
N CYS A 1018 -17.14 5.75 22.84
CA CYS A 1018 -18.50 5.92 23.34
C CYS A 1018 -19.20 7.16 22.75
N ILE A 1019 -18.49 8.29 22.59
CA ILE A 1019 -19.04 9.49 21.93
C ILE A 1019 -19.47 9.15 20.49
N THR A 1020 -18.62 8.44 19.73
CA THR A 1020 -18.92 8.00 18.36
C THR A 1020 -20.18 7.12 18.32
N ASN A 1021 -20.28 6.14 19.23
CA ASN A 1021 -21.46 5.28 19.30
C ASN A 1021 -22.73 6.07 19.69
N ALA A 1022 -22.64 7.04 20.61
CA ALA A 1022 -23.78 7.90 20.97
C ALA A 1022 -24.25 8.75 19.78
N LEU A 1023 -23.31 9.28 18.99
CA LEU A 1023 -23.62 10.03 17.76
C LEU A 1023 -24.30 9.15 16.71
N TYR A 1024 -23.79 7.93 16.45
CA TYR A 1024 -24.46 7.00 15.53
C TYR A 1024 -25.83 6.58 16.03
N GLY A 1025 -25.99 6.38 17.34
CA GLY A 1025 -27.27 6.11 17.98
C GLY A 1025 -28.27 7.25 17.77
N ALA A 1026 -27.84 8.51 17.93
CA ALA A 1026 -28.69 9.68 17.72
C ALA A 1026 -29.07 9.88 16.25
N LEU A 1027 -28.16 9.56 15.32
CA LEU A 1027 -28.42 9.62 13.88
C LEU A 1027 -29.28 8.45 13.37
N GLY A 1028 -29.38 7.35 14.13
CA GLY A 1028 -30.00 6.11 13.66
C GLY A 1028 -29.26 5.49 12.47
N ALA A 1029 -27.94 5.71 12.37
CA ALA A 1029 -27.16 5.38 11.18
C ALA A 1029 -26.66 3.93 11.15
N MET A 1030 -26.20 3.41 12.30
CA MET A 1030 -25.71 2.03 12.45
C MET A 1030 -25.73 1.59 13.92
N ALA A 1031 -25.72 0.28 14.16
CA ALA A 1031 -25.57 -0.30 15.49
C ALA A 1031 -24.18 0.01 16.08
N ALA A 1032 -24.03 -0.15 17.39
CA ALA A 1032 -22.78 0.15 18.07
C ALA A 1032 -21.68 -0.85 17.70
N SER A 1033 -20.49 -0.32 17.37
CA SER A 1033 -19.25 -1.10 17.49
C SER A 1033 -18.88 -1.27 18.96
N GLN A 1034 -17.88 -2.09 19.28
CA GLN A 1034 -17.29 -2.08 20.62
C GLN A 1034 -16.96 -0.64 21.06
N GLY A 1035 -17.45 -0.23 22.24
CA GLY A 1035 -17.29 1.08 22.86
C GLY A 1035 -15.96 1.25 23.60
N THR A 1036 -14.93 0.53 23.18
CA THR A 1036 -13.66 0.38 23.88
C THR A 1036 -12.55 0.07 22.89
N MET A 1037 -11.33 0.53 23.19
CA MET A 1037 -10.13 0.09 22.48
C MET A 1037 -9.38 -1.02 23.23
N ASN A 1038 -9.91 -1.49 24.37
CA ASN A 1038 -9.32 -2.54 25.22
C ASN A 1038 -7.84 -2.27 25.51
N ASN A 1039 -7.54 -1.12 26.12
CA ASN A 1039 -6.18 -0.63 26.32
C ASN A 1039 -5.43 -1.46 27.34
N PHE A 1040 -4.59 -2.36 26.85
CA PHE A 1040 -3.78 -3.26 27.65
C PHE A 1040 -2.36 -2.72 27.75
N THR A 1041 -1.91 -2.48 28.98
CA THR A 1041 -0.53 -2.14 29.28
C THR A 1041 0.09 -3.18 30.20
N PHE A 1042 1.39 -3.37 30.02
CA PHE A 1042 2.18 -4.08 31.01
C PHE A 1042 3.62 -3.62 31.02
N GLY A 1043 4.29 -3.83 32.14
CA GLY A 1043 5.70 -3.51 32.21
C GLY A 1043 6.31 -3.63 33.60
N SER A 1044 7.55 -3.16 33.67
CA SER A 1044 8.37 -3.02 34.87
C SER A 1044 9.26 -1.78 34.70
N GLU A 1045 10.28 -1.61 35.54
CA GLU A 1045 11.30 -0.57 35.31
C GLU A 1045 12.03 -0.77 33.96
N LYS A 1046 12.24 -2.03 33.56
CA LYS A 1046 13.00 -2.38 32.35
C LYS A 1046 12.13 -2.41 31.08
N TYR A 1047 10.88 -2.85 31.17
CA TYR A 1047 10.00 -3.08 30.03
C TYR A 1047 8.74 -2.23 30.12
N GLN A 1048 8.29 -1.66 29.00
CA GLN A 1048 7.05 -0.89 28.93
C GLN A 1048 6.36 -1.27 27.62
N TYR A 1049 5.12 -1.71 27.70
CA TYR A 1049 4.32 -2.10 26.56
C TYR A 1049 2.91 -1.53 26.68
N TYR A 1050 2.39 -1.06 25.54
CA TYR A 1050 1.04 -0.58 25.36
C TYR A 1050 0.47 -1.21 24.10
N GLU A 1051 -0.81 -1.60 24.15
CA GLU A 1051 -1.56 -2.16 23.03
C GLU A 1051 -3.05 -1.85 23.14
N THR A 1052 -3.67 -1.42 22.04
CA THR A 1052 -5.13 -1.46 21.87
C THR A 1052 -5.51 -2.77 21.20
N ILE A 1053 -6.61 -3.39 21.63
CA ILE A 1053 -7.07 -4.67 21.10
C ILE A 1053 -8.46 -4.48 20.48
N SER A 1054 -8.60 -4.97 19.26
CA SER A 1054 -9.85 -4.90 18.49
C SER A 1054 -10.94 -5.86 18.97
N GLY A 1055 -12.15 -5.64 18.48
CA GLY A 1055 -13.35 -6.41 18.77
C GLY A 1055 -14.36 -6.29 17.63
N GLY A 1056 -15.64 -6.49 17.92
CA GLY A 1056 -16.67 -6.50 16.88
C GLY A 1056 -17.11 -5.10 16.43
N SER A 1057 -17.21 -4.88 15.12
CA SER A 1057 -17.85 -3.68 14.58
C SER A 1057 -19.38 -3.80 14.57
N GLY A 1058 -20.07 -2.66 14.63
CA GLY A 1058 -21.53 -2.61 14.53
C GLY A 1058 -22.02 -2.90 13.11
N ALA A 1059 -23.19 -3.55 13.00
CA ALA A 1059 -23.89 -3.74 11.74
C ALA A 1059 -24.67 -2.48 11.32
N GLY A 1060 -25.01 -2.38 10.04
CA GLY A 1060 -25.79 -1.26 9.51
C GLY A 1060 -26.80 -1.67 8.44
N PRO A 1061 -27.48 -0.70 7.80
CA PRO A 1061 -28.49 -0.99 6.81
C PRO A 1061 -27.87 -1.59 5.55
N GLY A 1062 -27.96 -2.91 5.41
CA GLY A 1062 -27.45 -3.62 4.24
C GLY A 1062 -26.10 -4.32 4.44
N PHE A 1063 -25.53 -4.32 5.65
CA PHE A 1063 -24.22 -4.92 5.90
C PHE A 1063 -24.04 -5.44 7.34
N ASP A 1064 -23.35 -6.57 7.45
CA ASP A 1064 -22.90 -7.15 8.72
C ASP A 1064 -21.71 -6.38 9.31
N GLY A 1065 -21.54 -6.48 10.62
CA GLY A 1065 -20.33 -6.05 11.30
C GLY A 1065 -19.15 -6.99 11.03
N THR A 1066 -17.94 -6.45 11.11
CA THR A 1066 -16.68 -7.17 10.91
C THR A 1066 -16.10 -7.65 12.24
N ASP A 1067 -15.62 -8.88 12.23
CA ASP A 1067 -14.99 -9.54 13.38
C ASP A 1067 -13.59 -8.97 13.65
N VAL A 1068 -13.27 -8.73 14.92
CA VAL A 1068 -11.92 -8.42 15.43
C VAL A 1068 -11.18 -7.40 14.56
N VAL A 1069 -11.77 -6.22 14.41
CA VAL A 1069 -11.20 -5.10 13.66
C VAL A 1069 -11.25 -3.80 14.46
N GLN A 1070 -10.30 -2.90 14.22
CA GLN A 1070 -10.31 -1.59 14.83
C GLN A 1070 -11.46 -0.74 14.29
N THR A 1071 -12.19 -0.11 15.20
CA THR A 1071 -13.39 0.68 14.91
C THR A 1071 -13.27 2.10 15.44
N ASN A 1072 -14.09 3.00 14.92
CA ASN A 1072 -14.27 4.36 15.46
C ASN A 1072 -12.92 5.10 15.58
N MET A 1073 -12.51 5.43 16.81
CA MET A 1073 -11.48 6.42 17.12
C MET A 1073 -10.03 5.90 17.07
N THR A 1074 -9.81 4.63 16.74
CA THR A 1074 -8.47 4.04 16.58
C THR A 1074 -8.37 3.26 15.27
N ASN A 1075 -7.15 3.12 14.76
CA ASN A 1075 -6.82 2.13 13.72
C ASN A 1075 -5.43 1.52 13.93
N SER A 1076 -4.93 1.52 15.18
CA SER A 1076 -3.55 1.11 15.43
C SER A 1076 -3.37 -0.38 15.18
N ARG A 1077 -2.21 -0.75 14.64
CA ARG A 1077 -1.87 -2.13 14.39
C ARG A 1077 -1.55 -2.87 15.69
N LEU A 1078 -1.75 -4.19 15.65
CA LEU A 1078 -1.22 -5.12 16.65
C LEU A 1078 0.30 -5.25 16.50
N THR A 1079 1.03 -5.46 17.60
CA THR A 1079 2.42 -5.95 17.49
C THR A 1079 2.39 -7.40 16.99
N ASP A 1080 3.24 -7.74 16.01
CA ASP A 1080 3.30 -9.11 15.51
C ASP A 1080 3.65 -10.09 16.65
N PRO A 1081 3.00 -11.26 16.74
CA PRO A 1081 3.26 -12.24 17.79
C PRO A 1081 4.74 -12.56 18.02
N GLU A 1082 5.54 -12.69 16.96
CA GLU A 1082 6.95 -13.04 17.12
C GLU A 1082 7.78 -11.86 17.64
N ILE A 1083 7.45 -10.64 17.21
CA ILE A 1083 8.08 -9.41 17.70
C ILE A 1083 7.77 -9.20 19.18
N LEU A 1084 6.52 -9.43 19.58
CA LEU A 1084 6.08 -9.31 20.97
C LEU A 1084 6.92 -10.20 21.89
N GLU A 1085 7.07 -11.48 21.54
CA GLU A 1085 7.82 -12.44 22.34
C GLU A 1085 9.33 -12.26 22.28
N TRP A 1086 9.84 -11.74 21.15
CA TRP A 1086 11.26 -11.43 21.02
C TRP A 1086 11.68 -10.25 21.89
N ARG A 1087 10.83 -9.22 22.00
CA ARG A 1087 11.15 -7.96 22.68
C ARG A 1087 10.80 -7.94 24.16
N PHE A 1088 9.80 -8.70 24.55
CA PHE A 1088 9.24 -8.67 25.90
C PHE A 1088 9.21 -10.09 26.49
N PRO A 1089 9.45 -10.25 27.80
CA PRO A 1089 9.38 -11.55 28.48
C PRO A 1089 7.92 -11.98 28.71
N VAL A 1090 7.18 -12.09 27.61
CA VAL A 1090 5.82 -12.59 27.54
C VAL A 1090 5.72 -13.59 26.40
N ARG A 1091 4.72 -14.46 26.46
CA ARG A 1091 4.35 -15.37 25.38
C ARG A 1091 2.89 -15.16 25.02
N LEU A 1092 2.57 -14.98 23.74
CA LEU A 1092 1.19 -14.98 23.28
C LEU A 1092 0.76 -16.44 23.14
N ASP A 1093 -0.10 -16.91 24.04
CA ASP A 1093 -0.58 -18.29 24.00
C ASP A 1093 -1.64 -18.46 22.89
N SER A 1094 -2.47 -17.43 22.63
CA SER A 1094 -3.39 -17.38 21.49
C SER A 1094 -4.00 -16.00 21.25
N TYR A 1095 -4.48 -15.78 20.02
CA TYR A 1095 -5.42 -14.70 19.69
C TYR A 1095 -6.44 -15.20 18.64
N SER A 1096 -7.69 -15.36 19.05
CA SER A 1096 -8.74 -15.98 18.24
C SER A 1096 -10.03 -15.19 18.22
N ILE A 1097 -10.85 -15.39 17.19
CA ILE A 1097 -12.20 -14.80 17.09
C ILE A 1097 -13.13 -15.48 18.09
N ARG A 1098 -13.90 -14.68 18.84
CA ARG A 1098 -14.89 -15.12 19.82
C ARG A 1098 -16.24 -15.34 19.13
N ALA A 1099 -16.38 -16.47 18.45
CA ALA A 1099 -17.58 -16.79 17.67
C ALA A 1099 -18.88 -16.67 18.49
N GLY A 1100 -19.91 -16.07 17.89
CA GLY A 1100 -21.23 -15.89 18.51
C GLY A 1100 -21.29 -14.73 19.51
N SER A 1101 -20.29 -13.85 19.54
CA SER A 1101 -20.31 -12.65 20.38
C SER A 1101 -20.95 -11.43 19.69
N GLY A 1102 -21.07 -11.43 18.37
CA GLY A 1102 -21.81 -10.41 17.64
C GLY A 1102 -23.32 -10.45 17.90
N GLY A 1103 -23.96 -9.28 17.96
CA GLY A 1103 -25.40 -9.16 18.16
C GLY A 1103 -26.19 -9.69 16.96
N ALA A 1104 -27.24 -10.47 17.23
CA ALA A 1104 -28.11 -11.00 16.18
C ALA A 1104 -28.94 -9.88 15.52
N GLY A 1105 -29.25 -10.04 14.24
CA GLY A 1105 -30.15 -9.15 13.50
C GLY A 1105 -30.44 -9.73 12.13
N ARG A 1106 -31.10 -8.95 11.26
CA ARG A 1106 -31.06 -9.25 9.81
C ARG A 1106 -29.63 -9.19 9.31
N TRP A 1107 -28.88 -8.23 9.82
CA TRP A 1107 -27.43 -8.13 9.70
C TRP A 1107 -26.81 -8.31 11.09
N HIS A 1108 -25.85 -9.22 11.20
CA HIS A 1108 -25.22 -9.56 12.47
C HIS A 1108 -24.11 -8.57 12.81
N GLY A 1109 -23.92 -8.26 14.10
CA GLY A 1109 -22.75 -7.55 14.56
C GLY A 1109 -21.48 -8.39 14.40
N GLY A 1110 -20.32 -7.74 14.33
CA GLY A 1110 -19.04 -8.43 14.29
C GLY A 1110 -18.73 -9.12 15.63
N ASN A 1111 -18.00 -10.22 15.59
CA ASN A 1111 -17.51 -10.92 16.77
C ASN A 1111 -16.31 -10.19 17.39
N GLY A 1112 -16.24 -10.21 18.71
CA GLY A 1112 -15.03 -9.86 19.47
C GLY A 1112 -13.95 -10.94 19.35
N GLY A 1113 -12.86 -10.78 20.09
CA GLY A 1113 -11.70 -11.67 20.12
C GLY A 1113 -11.35 -12.14 21.53
N VAL A 1114 -10.51 -13.16 21.63
CA VAL A 1114 -9.94 -13.67 22.89
C VAL A 1114 -8.43 -13.64 22.78
N ARG A 1115 -7.78 -12.79 23.57
CA ARG A 1115 -6.32 -12.63 23.61
C ARG A 1115 -5.76 -13.16 24.93
N ARG A 1116 -4.78 -14.06 24.87
CA ARG A 1116 -4.21 -14.75 26.03
C ARG A 1116 -2.69 -14.53 26.08
N VAL A 1117 -2.22 -13.68 27.01
CA VAL A 1117 -0.80 -13.28 27.13
C VAL A 1117 -0.21 -13.81 28.44
N ARG A 1118 0.78 -14.70 28.33
CA ARG A 1118 1.47 -15.30 29.47
C ARG A 1118 2.71 -14.52 29.82
N PHE A 1119 2.90 -14.26 31.11
CA PHE A 1119 4.07 -13.55 31.61
C PHE A 1119 5.19 -14.53 31.93
N LEU A 1120 6.42 -14.20 31.53
CA LEU A 1120 7.62 -15.00 31.80
C LEU A 1120 8.53 -14.36 32.87
N ALA A 1121 8.18 -13.14 33.31
CA ALA A 1121 8.84 -12.41 34.37
C ALA A 1121 7.82 -11.58 35.16
N PRO A 1122 8.12 -11.21 36.43
CA PRO A 1122 7.26 -10.33 37.21
C PRO A 1122 7.07 -8.95 36.56
N MET A 1123 5.82 -8.51 36.47
CA MET A 1123 5.42 -7.24 35.84
C MET A 1123 4.10 -6.72 36.42
N THR A 1124 3.85 -5.43 36.30
CA THR A 1124 2.52 -4.86 36.50
C THR A 1124 1.76 -4.90 35.18
N ALA A 1125 0.53 -5.41 35.18
CA ALA A 1125 -0.39 -5.36 34.04
C ALA A 1125 -1.63 -4.52 34.38
N ALA A 1126 -2.11 -3.74 33.42
CA ALA A 1126 -3.31 -2.92 33.56
C ALA A 1126 -4.19 -2.96 32.31
N ILE A 1127 -5.48 -2.78 32.52
CA ILE A 1127 -6.50 -2.71 31.48
C ILE A 1127 -7.40 -1.50 31.73
N LEU A 1128 -7.57 -0.69 30.69
CA LEU A 1128 -8.61 0.33 30.58
C LEU A 1128 -9.61 -0.14 29.54
N SER A 1129 -10.89 -0.23 29.90
CA SER A 1129 -11.89 -0.78 29.00
C SER A 1129 -13.34 -0.41 29.35
N ASN A 1130 -14.26 -0.62 28.40
CA ASN A 1130 -15.71 -0.40 28.51
C ASN A 1130 -16.50 -1.61 27.96
N ASN A 1131 -17.83 -1.61 28.05
CA ASN A 1131 -18.70 -2.74 27.66
C ASN A 1131 -18.42 -4.09 28.33
N ARG A 1132 -18.05 -4.05 29.60
CA ARG A 1132 -18.03 -5.17 30.56
C ARG A 1132 -19.32 -5.21 31.38
N ILE A 1133 -20.05 -4.09 31.46
CA ILE A 1133 -21.34 -3.97 32.14
C ILE A 1133 -22.46 -3.65 31.14
N HIS A 1134 -22.28 -2.65 30.28
CA HIS A 1134 -23.27 -2.23 29.28
C HIS A 1134 -22.91 -2.78 27.88
N PRO A 1135 -23.77 -3.57 27.22
CA PRO A 1135 -23.41 -4.15 25.93
C PRO A 1135 -23.48 -3.13 24.79
N PRO A 1136 -22.72 -3.32 23.70
CA PRO A 1136 -22.87 -2.54 22.48
C PRO A 1136 -24.29 -2.71 21.93
N PHE A 1137 -25.03 -1.61 21.79
CA PHE A 1137 -26.45 -1.65 21.43
C PHE A 1137 -26.67 -2.09 19.97
N GLY A 1138 -27.74 -2.84 19.73
CA GLY A 1138 -28.26 -3.09 18.38
C GLY A 1138 -29.15 -1.95 17.87
N MET A 1139 -29.47 -1.95 16.59
CA MET A 1139 -30.27 -0.90 15.95
C MET A 1139 -31.39 -1.47 15.09
N ASP A 1140 -32.50 -0.73 14.97
CA ASP A 1140 -33.68 -1.10 14.16
C ASP A 1140 -34.23 -2.51 14.46
N GLY A 1141 -34.21 -2.91 15.74
CA GLY A 1141 -34.66 -4.23 16.20
C GLY A 1141 -33.58 -5.31 16.21
N GLY A 1142 -32.33 -5.00 15.86
CA GLY A 1142 -31.19 -5.86 16.10
C GLY A 1142 -30.84 -5.97 17.60
N ALA A 1143 -30.29 -7.12 17.99
CA ALA A 1143 -29.87 -7.43 19.35
C ALA A 1143 -28.50 -6.82 19.69
N PRO A 1144 -28.24 -6.52 20.97
CA PRO A 1144 -26.93 -6.04 21.41
C PRO A 1144 -25.84 -7.12 21.27
N GLY A 1145 -24.60 -6.67 21.12
CA GLY A 1145 -23.42 -7.55 21.16
C GLY A 1145 -23.12 -8.08 22.56
N ALA A 1146 -22.34 -9.15 22.65
CA ALA A 1146 -21.93 -9.72 23.93
C ALA A 1146 -20.89 -8.84 24.63
N LEU A 1147 -20.96 -8.80 25.97
CA LEU A 1147 -20.00 -8.11 26.82
C LEU A 1147 -18.59 -8.70 26.73
N GLY A 1148 -17.60 -7.83 26.91
CA GLY A 1148 -16.20 -8.22 27.13
C GLY A 1148 -15.92 -8.65 28.57
N ARG A 1149 -14.76 -9.24 28.81
CA ARG A 1149 -14.30 -9.73 30.13
C ARG A 1149 -12.78 -9.63 30.24
N ASN A 1150 -12.30 -9.36 31.45
CA ASN A 1150 -10.88 -9.31 31.77
C ASN A 1150 -10.62 -10.22 32.99
N TYR A 1151 -9.63 -11.10 32.93
CA TYR A 1151 -9.26 -11.95 34.08
C TYR A 1151 -7.81 -12.45 33.97
N VAL A 1152 -7.26 -12.84 35.12
CA VAL A 1152 -5.94 -13.48 35.21
C VAL A 1152 -6.12 -14.93 35.64
N GLU A 1153 -5.58 -15.85 34.86
CA GLU A 1153 -5.36 -17.24 35.29
C GLU A 1153 -3.97 -17.29 35.94
N ARG A 1154 -3.95 -17.46 37.26
CA ARG A 1154 -2.72 -17.55 38.05
C ARG A 1154 -2.02 -18.88 37.80
N ALA A 1155 -0.70 -18.91 37.99
CA ALA A 1155 0.10 -20.13 37.82
C ALA A 1155 -0.33 -21.30 38.71
N ASP A 1156 -1.00 -21.03 39.84
CA ASP A 1156 -1.57 -22.03 40.74
C ASP A 1156 -2.96 -22.55 40.31
N GLY A 1157 -3.49 -22.05 39.20
CA GLY A 1157 -4.80 -22.40 38.64
C GLY A 1157 -5.96 -21.55 39.15
N THR A 1158 -5.73 -20.60 40.06
CA THR A 1158 -6.79 -19.67 40.50
C THR A 1158 -7.11 -18.64 39.41
N VAL A 1159 -8.37 -18.17 39.38
CA VAL A 1159 -8.82 -17.15 38.42
C VAL A 1159 -9.21 -15.88 39.16
N GLU A 1160 -8.54 -14.78 38.85
CA GLU A 1160 -8.84 -13.44 39.35
C GLU A 1160 -9.60 -12.65 38.28
N HIS A 1161 -10.87 -12.34 38.54
CA HIS A 1161 -11.67 -11.51 37.65
C HIS A 1161 -11.38 -10.03 37.88
N LEU A 1162 -11.11 -9.31 36.79
CA LEU A 1162 -10.94 -7.86 36.79
C LEU A 1162 -12.23 -7.20 36.28
N ALA A 1163 -12.48 -5.97 36.73
CA ALA A 1163 -13.64 -5.19 36.28
C ALA A 1163 -13.39 -4.56 34.88
N HIS A 1164 -14.18 -3.55 34.51
CA HIS A 1164 -13.98 -2.77 33.28
C HIS A 1164 -12.64 -2.02 33.27
N ILE A 1165 -12.12 -1.65 34.45
CA ILE A 1165 -10.73 -1.24 34.64
C ILE A 1165 -10.07 -2.16 35.67
N GLY A 1166 -8.76 -2.36 35.56
CA GLY A 1166 -8.04 -3.22 36.49
C GLY A 1166 -6.53 -3.05 36.42
N LYS A 1167 -5.85 -3.27 37.54
CA LYS A 1167 -4.40 -3.30 37.68
C LYS A 1167 -4.03 -4.48 38.59
N THR A 1168 -3.05 -5.26 38.19
CA THR A 1168 -2.63 -6.44 38.96
C THR A 1168 -1.16 -6.75 38.72
N GLU A 1169 -0.52 -7.31 39.74
CA GLU A 1169 0.85 -7.79 39.66
C GLU A 1169 0.86 -9.20 39.06
N MET A 1170 1.59 -9.38 37.98
CA MET A 1170 1.76 -10.64 37.26
C MET A 1170 3.04 -11.32 37.73
N GLN A 1171 2.96 -12.64 37.97
CA GLN A 1171 4.12 -13.48 38.20
C GLN A 1171 4.49 -14.27 36.94
N ALA A 1172 5.71 -14.82 36.91
CA ALA A 1172 6.09 -15.74 35.85
C ALA A 1172 5.16 -16.97 35.87
N GLY A 1173 4.56 -17.28 34.73
CA GLY A 1173 3.57 -18.34 34.57
C GLY A 1173 2.12 -17.85 34.57
N ASP A 1174 1.82 -16.65 35.10
CA ASP A 1174 0.47 -16.09 35.07
C ASP A 1174 0.04 -15.73 33.64
N LEU A 1175 -1.25 -15.85 33.36
CA LEU A 1175 -1.86 -15.58 32.06
C LEU A 1175 -2.93 -14.50 32.17
N PHE A 1176 -2.74 -13.39 31.46
CA PHE A 1176 -3.75 -12.35 31.33
C PHE A 1176 -4.66 -12.65 30.14
N VAL A 1177 -5.97 -12.68 30.36
CA VAL A 1177 -6.98 -13.01 29.34
C VAL A 1177 -7.95 -11.86 29.14
N ILE A 1178 -8.11 -11.46 27.87
CA ILE A 1178 -9.02 -10.41 27.44
C ILE A 1178 -10.00 -10.99 26.42
N GLU A 1179 -11.27 -11.04 26.80
CA GLU A 1179 -12.39 -11.24 25.86
C GLU A 1179 -12.91 -9.86 25.45
N THR A 1180 -12.76 -9.48 24.18
CA THR A 1180 -13.27 -8.19 23.69
C THR A 1180 -14.77 -8.27 23.35
N PRO A 1181 -15.52 -7.15 23.43
CA PRO A 1181 -16.94 -7.14 23.10
C PRO A 1181 -17.22 -7.44 21.62
N GLY A 1182 -18.40 -7.98 21.33
CA GLY A 1182 -18.93 -8.03 19.96
C GLY A 1182 -19.65 -6.71 19.59
N GLY A 1183 -19.95 -6.51 18.31
CA GLY A 1183 -20.76 -5.38 17.83
C GLY A 1183 -22.26 -5.66 17.92
N GLY A 1184 -23.09 -4.61 17.90
CA GLY A 1184 -24.55 -4.74 17.85
C GLY A 1184 -25.05 -5.15 16.46
N GLY A 1185 -26.15 -5.91 16.42
CA GLY A 1185 -26.85 -6.30 15.19
C GLY A 1185 -27.78 -5.20 14.67
N TYR A 1186 -28.22 -5.33 13.41
CA TYR A 1186 -29.12 -4.40 12.74
C TYR A 1186 -30.33 -5.12 12.13
N GLY A 1187 -31.53 -4.58 12.34
CA GLY A 1187 -32.77 -5.14 11.82
C GLY A 1187 -33.24 -6.39 12.60
N LYS A 1188 -34.53 -6.71 12.51
CA LYS A 1188 -35.08 -7.94 13.13
C LYS A 1188 -34.61 -9.19 12.37
N THR A 1189 -34.22 -10.23 13.11
CA THR A 1189 -33.96 -11.57 12.56
C THR A 1189 -35.24 -12.13 11.94
N GLU A 1190 -35.13 -12.70 10.73
CA GLU A 1190 -36.25 -13.39 10.05
C GLU A 1190 -36.54 -14.78 10.63
#